data_AF-A0A4Y2DEB3-F1
#
_entry.id   AF-A0A4Y2DEB3-F1
#
_cell.length_a   1.000
_cell.length_b   1.000
_cell.length_c   1.000
_cell.angle_alpha   90.00
_cell.angle_beta   90.00
_cell.angle_gamma   90.00
#
_symmetry.space_group_name_H-M   'P 1'
#
loop_
_entity.id
_entity.type
_entity.pdbx_description
1 polymer ?
#
loop_
_entity_poly.entity_id
_entity_poly.type
_entity_poly.pdbx_seq_one_letter_code
_entity_poly.pdbx_strand_id
1 'polypeptide(L)'
;MLSKVTSQIPVENIDTKDLDYLKGVTLSDEGFSRQSECDIILGSDCFFTILRNGRIIGSAGQPIAQSTMFGWVVAGQIRKDSNSSSHTQSHLIRVENDSNIDSILQQFWQMEELPIKKSFLSEEEEFCETHFNSTYKINEQGRFVVKLPVYRDINQLGDTKGMAVSRLLAMENKFKFDSEFEKEYKGFMKEYKEAGHISLNKDSDSSKIEYFIPHHTVQKKDCITTKLRVVFDGLYKSPNSNSLNSVLGVGQVLQPDSFTILVRFRVNKIAFTADIKQMYRQILVHPEDQNLQKIVWRNSSDSPIKEYKLYIVTYGTSSAPFLATRCLHQLASDSQNKNPEISSIIRNSIYMDDLMAGATYNKEAIALIQKLSETLDARGFHLRKWRSNSQDVLNNLSENLGADESNVEIHPENCSKTLGLIWDSSTDSFVFKISFNFESEISKRLFLSQSASLFDSLSFLSPCTILIKIFYQQLWLLKLDWDNAVPEHFAIKWHKFQREFQQIYHISIPRWLQFTEKEITHHGFSDASESAYACIIFCLNTLKDHVINLYAWTDSQVVLSWLSSPPRSWKPFIANRTSEILDLIPWNKWCYVPTKENPTDIGSRGASPKDLPDCRLRWEGPTWLSSPEADWPKQPILKDSDQHVLKERKK
;
A
#
# COMPACT_ATOMS: atom_id res chain seq x y z
N MET A 1 -6.29 -25.93 10.82
CA MET A 1 -7.16 -26.87 10.09
C MET A 1 -8.33 -27.30 10.98
N LEU A 2 -9.53 -27.42 10.41
CA LEU A 2 -10.68 -28.05 11.07
C LEU A 2 -10.44 -29.57 11.19
N SER A 3 -10.71 -30.14 12.37
CA SER A 3 -10.57 -31.58 12.61
C SER A 3 -11.71 -32.42 12.03
N LYS A 4 -12.82 -31.79 11.60
CA LYS A 4 -13.98 -32.48 11.00
C LYS A 4 -14.65 -31.60 9.94
N VAL A 5 -14.86 -32.15 8.73
CA VAL A 5 -15.37 -31.41 7.55
C VAL A 5 -16.90 -31.39 7.49
N THR A 6 -17.58 -32.40 8.04
CA THR A 6 -19.05 -32.46 8.16
C THR A 6 -19.48 -33.29 9.38
N SER A 7 -20.71 -33.05 9.88
CA SER A 7 -21.38 -33.94 10.84
C SER A 7 -21.92 -35.21 10.15
N GLN A 8 -22.40 -36.18 10.92
CA GLN A 8 -23.02 -37.40 10.37
C GLN A 8 -24.30 -37.07 9.59
N ILE A 9 -24.49 -37.72 8.45
CA ILE A 9 -25.61 -37.50 7.52
C ILE A 9 -26.36 -38.84 7.32
N PRO A 10 -27.70 -38.84 7.23
CA PRO A 10 -28.60 -37.73 7.59
C PRO A 10 -28.45 -37.31 9.06
N VAL A 11 -28.82 -36.07 9.37
CA VAL A 11 -28.67 -35.48 10.73
C VAL A 11 -29.45 -36.26 11.79
N GLU A 12 -30.54 -36.90 11.39
CA GLU A 12 -31.32 -37.84 12.20
C GLU A 12 -31.69 -39.06 11.34
N ASN A 13 -31.97 -40.20 11.98
CA ASN A 13 -32.53 -41.36 11.28
C ASN A 13 -33.90 -41.02 10.66
N ILE A 14 -34.11 -41.46 9.42
CA ILE A 14 -35.28 -41.19 8.59
C ILE A 14 -36.24 -42.39 8.63
N ASP A 15 -37.53 -42.16 8.88
CA ASP A 15 -38.56 -43.19 8.64
C ASP A 15 -38.83 -43.28 7.13
N THR A 16 -38.69 -44.49 6.57
CA THR A 16 -38.78 -44.76 5.13
C THR A 16 -40.17 -45.25 4.69
N LYS A 17 -41.13 -45.38 5.61
CA LYS A 17 -42.49 -45.88 5.31
C LYS A 17 -43.21 -45.09 4.22
N ASP A 18 -43.02 -43.77 4.18
CA ASP A 18 -43.68 -42.89 3.20
C ASP A 18 -42.85 -42.68 1.91
N LEU A 19 -41.75 -43.43 1.73
CA LEU A 19 -40.85 -43.36 0.57
C LEU A 19 -41.07 -44.53 -0.40
N ASP A 20 -42.32 -44.98 -0.56
CA ASP A 20 -42.69 -46.10 -1.44
C ASP A 20 -42.25 -45.90 -2.90
N TYR A 21 -42.18 -44.65 -3.35
CA TYR A 21 -41.73 -44.29 -4.70
C TYR A 21 -40.22 -44.52 -4.94
N LEU A 22 -39.45 -44.81 -3.89
CA LEU A 22 -38.05 -45.21 -3.98
C LEU A 22 -37.85 -46.73 -3.89
N LYS A 23 -38.91 -47.52 -3.66
CA LYS A 23 -38.82 -48.98 -3.62
C LYS A 23 -38.46 -49.54 -4.99
N GLY A 24 -37.42 -50.37 -5.04
CA GLY A 24 -36.92 -50.98 -6.28
C GLY A 24 -35.86 -50.14 -7.02
N VAL A 25 -35.48 -48.97 -6.49
CA VAL A 25 -34.37 -48.18 -7.01
C VAL A 25 -33.06 -48.64 -6.36
N THR A 26 -32.04 -48.93 -7.18
CA THR A 26 -30.69 -49.23 -6.68
C THR A 26 -29.99 -47.94 -6.23
N LEU A 27 -30.07 -47.65 -4.93
CA LEU A 27 -29.44 -46.48 -4.33
C LEU A 27 -27.91 -46.66 -4.23
N SER A 28 -27.17 -45.56 -4.32
CA SER A 28 -25.72 -45.55 -4.09
C SER A 28 -25.35 -45.84 -2.63
N ASP A 29 -26.29 -45.57 -1.72
CA ASP A 29 -26.16 -45.81 -0.29
C ASP A 29 -27.40 -46.58 0.20
N GLU A 30 -27.22 -47.86 0.52
CA GLU A 30 -28.29 -48.71 1.08
C GLU A 30 -28.65 -48.29 2.52
N GLY A 31 -27.76 -47.55 3.20
CA GLY A 31 -27.91 -47.01 4.54
C GLY A 31 -28.44 -45.59 4.61
N PHE A 32 -28.89 -44.97 3.50
CA PHE A 32 -29.21 -43.53 3.40
C PHE A 32 -30.19 -42.97 4.46
N SER A 33 -30.98 -43.86 5.07
CA SER A 33 -31.96 -43.52 6.11
C SER A 33 -31.38 -43.53 7.52
N ARG A 34 -30.14 -43.96 7.72
CA ARG A 34 -29.47 -44.05 9.02
C ARG A 34 -28.30 -43.09 9.09
N GLN A 35 -28.20 -42.38 10.20
CA GLN A 35 -27.11 -41.46 10.47
C GLN A 35 -25.75 -42.20 10.42
N SER A 36 -24.87 -41.74 9.53
CA SER A 36 -23.56 -42.34 9.30
C SER A 36 -22.48 -41.26 9.06
N GLU A 37 -21.21 -41.62 9.23
CA GLU A 37 -20.11 -40.72 8.88
C GLU A 37 -19.92 -40.67 7.37
N CYS A 38 -19.47 -39.52 6.86
CA CYS A 38 -19.18 -39.38 5.43
C CYS A 38 -17.85 -40.06 5.12
N ASP A 39 -17.90 -41.16 4.36
CA ASP A 39 -16.72 -41.93 3.97
C ASP A 39 -15.87 -41.22 2.91
N ILE A 40 -16.51 -40.51 1.97
CA ILE A 40 -15.85 -39.88 0.82
C ILE A 40 -16.47 -38.51 0.54
N ILE A 41 -15.62 -37.48 0.41
CA ILE A 41 -16.01 -36.13 -0.03
C ILE A 41 -15.51 -35.91 -1.46
N LEU A 42 -16.43 -35.60 -2.37
CA LEU A 42 -16.11 -35.25 -3.75
C LEU A 42 -16.01 -33.74 -3.92
N GLY A 43 -15.02 -33.27 -4.68
CA GLY A 43 -14.88 -31.87 -5.06
C GLY A 43 -16.05 -31.38 -5.91
N SER A 44 -16.35 -30.08 -5.86
CA SER A 44 -17.45 -29.47 -6.62
C SER A 44 -17.22 -29.49 -8.13
N ASP A 45 -15.97 -29.56 -8.57
CA ASP A 45 -15.55 -29.76 -9.96
C ASP A 45 -16.06 -31.09 -10.56
N CYS A 46 -16.23 -32.11 -9.73
CA CYS A 46 -16.77 -33.40 -10.16
C CYS A 46 -18.31 -33.40 -10.29
N PHE A 47 -19.01 -32.41 -9.76
CA PHE A 47 -20.47 -32.42 -9.60
C PHE A 47 -21.21 -32.64 -10.93
N PHE A 48 -20.87 -31.87 -11.97
CA PHE A 48 -21.55 -31.99 -13.27
C PHE A 48 -21.15 -33.25 -14.04
N THR A 49 -19.99 -33.83 -13.74
CA THR A 49 -19.46 -35.03 -14.41
C THR A 49 -20.14 -36.31 -13.92
N ILE A 50 -20.53 -36.35 -12.64
CA ILE A 50 -21.09 -37.55 -12.02
C ILE A 50 -22.60 -37.70 -12.25
N LEU A 51 -23.31 -36.62 -12.61
CA LEU A 51 -24.75 -36.61 -12.84
C LEU A 51 -25.12 -37.42 -14.09
N ARG A 52 -26.19 -38.23 -13.99
CA ARG A 52 -26.75 -39.00 -15.10
C ARG A 52 -28.20 -38.57 -15.35
N ASN A 53 -28.71 -38.90 -16.53
CA ASN A 53 -30.11 -38.66 -16.85
C ASN A 53 -31.01 -39.58 -16.04
N GLY A 54 -31.89 -38.99 -15.23
CA GLY A 54 -32.86 -39.71 -14.41
C GLY A 54 -33.11 -39.00 -13.09
N ARG A 55 -34.37 -38.65 -12.83
CA ARG A 55 -34.80 -38.04 -11.57
C ARG A 55 -36.15 -38.63 -11.17
N ILE A 56 -36.24 -39.09 -9.93
CA ILE A 56 -37.49 -39.53 -9.32
C ILE A 56 -37.86 -38.47 -8.28
N ILE A 57 -39.03 -37.87 -8.46
CA ILE A 57 -39.49 -36.75 -7.64
C ILE A 57 -40.65 -37.26 -6.80
N GLY A 58 -40.50 -37.20 -5.47
CA GLY A 58 -41.58 -37.47 -4.54
C GLY A 58 -42.61 -36.34 -4.47
N SER A 59 -43.60 -36.48 -3.60
CA SER A 59 -44.58 -35.42 -3.34
C SER A 59 -43.94 -34.21 -2.65
N ALA A 60 -44.64 -33.07 -2.60
CA ALA A 60 -44.13 -31.85 -1.98
C ALA A 60 -43.70 -32.09 -0.51
N GLY A 61 -42.43 -31.82 -0.20
CA GLY A 61 -41.85 -32.07 1.14
C GLY A 61 -41.20 -33.45 1.31
N GLN A 62 -41.12 -34.26 0.26
CA GLN A 62 -40.36 -35.51 0.20
C GLN A 62 -39.05 -35.34 -0.60
N PRO A 63 -38.01 -36.15 -0.35
CA PRO A 63 -36.74 -36.04 -1.04
C PRO A 63 -36.84 -36.50 -2.50
N ILE A 64 -35.89 -36.04 -3.31
CA ILE A 64 -35.72 -36.50 -4.69
C ILE A 64 -34.64 -37.58 -4.76
N ALA A 65 -34.75 -38.49 -5.70
CA ALA A 65 -33.62 -39.35 -6.09
C ALA A 65 -33.08 -38.91 -7.45
N GLN A 66 -31.76 -38.74 -7.53
CA GLN A 66 -31.03 -38.32 -8.72
C GLN A 66 -30.10 -39.44 -9.16
N SER A 67 -30.17 -39.83 -10.42
CA SER A 67 -29.25 -40.81 -10.98
C SER A 67 -27.85 -40.21 -11.11
N THR A 68 -26.84 -40.93 -10.64
CA THR A 68 -25.43 -40.58 -10.76
C THR A 68 -24.64 -41.78 -11.28
N MET A 69 -23.37 -41.60 -11.63
CA MET A 69 -22.51 -42.72 -12.03
C MET A 69 -22.28 -43.76 -10.92
N PHE A 70 -22.56 -43.42 -9.66
CA PHE A 70 -22.37 -44.31 -8.50
C PHE A 70 -23.65 -45.03 -8.08
N GLY A 71 -24.76 -44.80 -8.79
CA GLY A 71 -26.12 -45.23 -8.39
C GLY A 71 -27.04 -44.05 -8.16
N TRP A 72 -28.24 -44.30 -7.64
CA TRP A 72 -29.20 -43.26 -7.33
C TRP A 72 -28.94 -42.64 -5.96
N VAL A 73 -28.81 -41.32 -5.90
CA VAL A 73 -28.54 -40.57 -4.66
C VAL A 73 -29.82 -39.85 -4.23
N VAL A 74 -30.17 -39.95 -2.96
CA VAL A 74 -31.33 -39.27 -2.36
C VAL A 74 -30.91 -37.93 -1.78
N ALA A 75 -31.61 -36.85 -2.15
CA ALA A 75 -31.33 -35.50 -1.68
C ALA A 75 -32.62 -34.71 -1.43
N GLY A 76 -32.67 -33.88 -0.39
CA GLY A 76 -33.82 -33.02 -0.10
C GLY A 76 -34.19 -33.01 1.38
N GLN A 77 -35.23 -32.25 1.71
CA GLN A 77 -35.76 -32.16 3.07
C GLN A 77 -36.95 -33.11 3.23
N ILE A 78 -37.09 -33.70 4.42
CA ILE A 78 -38.29 -34.42 4.85
C ILE A 78 -39.02 -33.52 5.84
N ARG A 79 -40.22 -33.06 5.49
CA ARG A 79 -41.07 -32.31 6.43
C ARG A 79 -41.67 -33.28 7.46
N LYS A 80 -41.27 -33.15 8.73
CA LYS A 80 -42.03 -33.76 9.84
C LYS A 80 -43.22 -32.84 10.14
N ASP A 81 -44.42 -33.41 10.28
CA ASP A 81 -45.59 -32.67 10.72
C ASP A 81 -45.31 -31.98 12.06
N SER A 82 -45.68 -30.70 12.10
CA SER A 82 -45.31 -29.70 13.09
C SER A 82 -45.60 -30.10 14.54
N ASN A 83 -44.55 -30.26 15.36
CA ASN A 83 -44.50 -29.83 16.79
C ASN A 83 -43.16 -30.04 17.54
N SER A 84 -42.03 -30.26 16.85
CA SER A 84 -40.71 -30.32 17.51
C SER A 84 -39.77 -29.25 16.95
N SER A 85 -39.18 -28.44 17.83
CA SER A 85 -38.22 -27.38 17.56
C SER A 85 -36.97 -27.88 16.82
N SER A 86 -36.99 -27.88 15.50
CA SER A 86 -35.83 -28.22 14.68
C SER A 86 -34.76 -27.13 14.81
N HIS A 87 -33.61 -27.49 15.40
CA HIS A 87 -32.42 -26.64 15.36
C HIS A 87 -31.92 -26.55 13.91
N THR A 88 -32.19 -25.44 13.24
CA THR A 88 -31.60 -25.16 11.93
C THR A 88 -30.12 -24.83 12.13
N GLN A 89 -29.25 -25.85 12.09
CA GLN A 89 -27.81 -25.63 11.99
C GLN A 89 -27.47 -25.24 10.55
N SER A 90 -27.29 -23.94 10.32
CA SER A 90 -26.66 -23.43 9.10
C SER A 90 -25.14 -23.52 9.28
N HIS A 91 -24.49 -24.44 8.58
CA HIS A 91 -23.03 -24.45 8.47
C HIS A 91 -22.61 -23.47 7.36
N LEU A 92 -22.49 -22.20 7.72
CA LEU A 92 -21.81 -21.23 6.87
C LEU A 92 -20.30 -21.42 7.01
N ILE A 93 -19.69 -22.21 6.11
CA ILE A 93 -18.23 -22.20 5.99
C ILE A 93 -17.86 -20.96 5.17
N ARG A 94 -17.50 -19.88 5.87
CA ARG A 94 -16.89 -18.72 5.25
C ARG A 94 -15.39 -19.01 5.07
N VAL A 95 -15.00 -19.45 3.88
CA VAL A 95 -13.60 -19.37 3.47
C VAL A 95 -13.36 -17.91 3.07
N GLU A 96 -12.89 -17.10 4.01
CA GLU A 96 -12.20 -15.88 3.62
C GLU A 96 -10.89 -16.33 2.97
N ASN A 97 -10.84 -16.33 1.64
CA ASN A 97 -9.59 -16.54 0.94
C ASN A 97 -8.57 -15.49 1.43
N ASP A 98 -7.37 -15.94 1.80
CA ASP A 98 -6.15 -15.14 2.07
C ASP A 98 -5.73 -14.24 0.87
N SER A 99 -6.56 -14.14 -0.17
CA SER A 99 -6.48 -13.23 -1.32
C SER A 99 -6.06 -11.80 -0.99
N ASN A 100 -6.30 -11.30 0.22
CA ASN A 100 -5.83 -10.00 0.65
C ASN A 100 -4.31 -9.97 0.89
N ILE A 101 -3.74 -10.99 1.54
CA ILE A 101 -2.29 -11.02 1.81
C ILE A 101 -1.50 -11.30 0.53
N ASP A 102 -1.94 -12.22 -0.31
CA ASP A 102 -1.29 -12.47 -1.61
C ASP A 102 -1.32 -11.22 -2.52
N SER A 103 -2.40 -10.45 -2.48
CA SER A 103 -2.47 -9.15 -3.16
C SER A 103 -1.54 -8.12 -2.54
N ILE A 104 -1.48 -8.01 -1.20
CA ILE A 104 -0.53 -7.12 -0.49
C ILE A 104 0.92 -7.49 -0.84
N LEU A 105 1.22 -8.78 -0.97
CA LEU A 105 2.53 -9.26 -1.37
C LEU A 105 2.86 -8.85 -2.79
N GLN A 106 1.95 -9.08 -3.73
CA GLN A 106 2.14 -8.64 -5.12
C GLN A 106 2.39 -7.13 -5.17
N GLN A 107 1.63 -6.34 -4.42
CA GLN A 107 1.86 -4.90 -4.29
C GLN A 107 3.23 -4.59 -3.71
N PHE A 108 3.69 -5.31 -2.68
CA PHE A 108 5.02 -5.12 -2.09
C PHE A 108 6.14 -5.27 -3.13
N TRP A 109 6.01 -6.20 -4.07
CA TRP A 109 6.96 -6.36 -5.19
C TRP A 109 6.83 -5.26 -6.23
N GLN A 110 5.60 -4.86 -6.55
CA GLN A 110 5.31 -3.79 -7.50
C GLN A 110 5.74 -2.40 -7.01
N MET A 111 5.95 -2.19 -5.70
CA MET A 111 6.43 -0.90 -5.18
C MET A 111 7.81 -0.49 -5.71
N GLU A 112 8.63 -1.44 -6.17
CA GLU A 112 9.94 -1.17 -6.79
C GLU A 112 9.86 -1.07 -8.33
N GLU A 113 8.69 -1.31 -8.93
CA GLU A 113 8.49 -1.08 -10.36
C GLU A 113 8.35 0.42 -10.62
N LEU A 114 8.96 0.90 -11.71
CA LEU A 114 8.76 2.28 -12.14
C LEU A 114 7.27 2.49 -12.50
N PRO A 115 6.64 3.59 -12.06
CA PRO A 115 5.23 3.82 -12.33
C PRO A 115 4.98 3.85 -13.84
N ILE A 116 4.21 2.90 -14.36
CA ILE A 116 3.71 2.96 -15.72
C ILE A 116 2.66 4.06 -15.75
N LYS A 117 2.95 5.17 -16.43
CA LYS A 117 1.94 6.21 -16.66
C LYS A 117 0.78 5.59 -17.43
N LYS A 118 -0.37 5.43 -16.77
CA LYS A 118 -1.62 5.10 -17.46
C LYS A 118 -1.92 6.22 -18.45
N SER A 119 -2.10 5.87 -19.71
CA SER A 119 -2.42 6.83 -20.78
C SER A 119 -3.88 7.28 -20.75
N PHE A 120 -4.75 6.54 -20.06
CA PHE A 120 -6.19 6.81 -19.99
C PHE A 120 -6.71 6.61 -18.56
N LEU A 121 -7.68 7.44 -18.17
CA LEU A 121 -8.45 7.26 -16.94
C LEU A 121 -9.43 6.10 -17.11
N SER A 122 -9.68 5.37 -16.04
CA SER A 122 -10.84 4.47 -15.96
C SER A 122 -12.14 5.28 -15.88
N GLU A 123 -13.26 4.63 -16.21
CA GLU A 123 -14.59 5.23 -16.13
C GLU A 123 -14.91 5.77 -14.73
N GLU A 124 -14.50 5.05 -13.68
CA GLU A 124 -14.66 5.47 -12.29
C GLU A 124 -13.82 6.71 -11.96
N GLU A 125 -12.57 6.77 -12.44
CA GLU A 125 -11.69 7.94 -12.27
C GLU A 125 -12.21 9.18 -13.01
N GLU A 126 -12.73 9.00 -14.24
CA GLU A 126 -13.34 10.08 -15.03
C GLU A 126 -14.64 10.60 -14.39
N PHE A 127 -15.46 9.69 -13.84
CA PHE A 127 -16.63 10.06 -13.06
C PHE A 127 -16.23 10.91 -11.84
N CYS A 128 -15.23 10.48 -11.07
CA CYS A 128 -14.77 11.22 -9.89
C CYS A 128 -14.26 12.63 -10.25
N GLU A 129 -13.52 12.77 -11.35
CA GLU A 129 -13.02 14.07 -11.81
C GLU A 129 -14.17 15.00 -12.27
N THR A 130 -15.09 14.47 -13.07
CA THR A 130 -16.26 15.23 -13.55
C THR A 130 -17.18 15.63 -12.39
N HIS A 131 -17.40 14.72 -11.45
CA HIS A 131 -18.18 14.96 -10.23
C HIS A 131 -17.54 16.03 -9.35
N PHE A 132 -16.22 15.98 -9.14
CA PHE A 132 -15.53 16.99 -8.36
C PHE A 132 -15.72 18.37 -9.01
N ASN A 133 -15.34 18.52 -10.28
CA ASN A 133 -15.38 19.79 -11.00
C ASN A 133 -16.77 20.43 -11.07
N SER A 134 -17.83 19.61 -11.14
CA SER A 134 -19.21 20.11 -11.22
C SER A 134 -19.85 20.41 -9.87
N THR A 135 -19.27 19.95 -8.75
CA THR A 135 -19.94 20.02 -7.44
C THR A 135 -19.17 20.76 -6.35
N TYR A 136 -17.84 20.90 -6.45
CA TYR A 136 -17.07 21.55 -5.39
C TYR A 136 -17.43 23.03 -5.28
N LYS A 137 -17.34 23.55 -4.05
CA LYS A 137 -17.52 24.98 -3.76
C LYS A 137 -16.49 25.44 -2.75
N ILE A 138 -16.35 26.75 -2.64
CA ILE A 138 -15.62 27.42 -1.56
C ILE A 138 -16.67 28.07 -0.66
N ASN A 139 -16.59 27.84 0.65
CA ASN A 139 -17.48 28.51 1.61
C ASN A 139 -16.97 29.92 1.96
N GLU A 140 -17.75 30.65 2.77
CA GLU A 140 -17.42 32.01 3.19
C GLU A 140 -16.11 32.10 3.99
N GLN A 141 -15.72 31.03 4.67
CA GLN A 141 -14.45 30.92 5.41
C GLN A 141 -13.27 30.49 4.52
N GLY A 142 -13.45 30.41 3.19
CA GLY A 142 -12.40 30.07 2.24
C GLY A 142 -12.11 28.56 2.09
N ARG A 143 -12.82 27.69 2.81
CA ARG A 143 -12.61 26.23 2.80
C ARG A 143 -13.35 25.55 1.65
N PHE A 144 -12.76 24.46 1.16
CA PHE A 144 -13.41 23.58 0.19
C PHE A 144 -14.61 22.86 0.82
N VAL A 145 -15.71 22.83 0.08
CA VAL A 145 -16.91 22.01 0.32
C VAL A 145 -17.07 21.08 -0.87
N VAL A 146 -16.99 19.77 -0.64
CA VAL A 146 -17.06 18.75 -1.69
C VAL A 146 -18.26 17.83 -1.50
N LYS A 147 -18.80 17.31 -2.60
CA LYS A 147 -19.75 16.20 -2.56
C LYS A 147 -19.01 14.86 -2.61
N LEU A 148 -19.55 13.85 -1.96
CA LEU A 148 -19.01 12.49 -2.04
C LEU A 148 -19.32 11.90 -3.42
N PRO A 149 -18.34 11.31 -4.12
CA PRO A 149 -18.55 10.75 -5.45
C PRO A 149 -19.26 9.40 -5.31
N VAL A 150 -20.59 9.40 -5.22
CA VAL A 150 -21.40 8.18 -5.20
C VAL A 150 -21.43 7.58 -6.60
N TYR A 151 -20.57 6.59 -6.87
CA TYR A 151 -20.37 6.00 -8.20
C TYR A 151 -21.30 4.82 -8.45
N ARG A 152 -21.60 4.03 -7.42
CA ARG A 152 -22.54 2.89 -7.52
C ARG A 152 -23.86 3.19 -6.83
N ASP A 153 -24.84 2.29 -7.02
CA ASP A 153 -26.18 2.46 -6.46
C ASP A 153 -26.15 2.52 -4.92
N ILE A 154 -26.49 3.70 -4.42
CA ILE A 154 -26.54 4.04 -3.00
C ILE A 154 -27.62 3.27 -2.24
N ASN A 155 -28.66 2.78 -2.92
CA ASN A 155 -29.74 1.98 -2.32
C ASN A 155 -29.26 0.59 -1.88
N GLN A 156 -28.06 0.17 -2.29
CA GLN A 156 -27.46 -1.11 -1.90
C GLN A 156 -26.71 -1.03 -0.56
N LEU A 157 -26.67 0.14 0.07
CA LEU A 157 -26.16 0.29 1.44
C LEU A 157 -27.15 -0.36 2.42
N GLY A 158 -26.64 -1.17 3.35
CA GLY A 158 -27.45 -1.83 4.38
C GLY A 158 -27.57 -0.97 5.63
N ASP A 159 -28.51 -1.32 6.52
CA ASP A 159 -28.58 -0.73 7.86
C ASP A 159 -27.34 -1.14 8.68
N THR A 160 -26.47 -0.19 8.95
CA THR A 160 -25.23 -0.37 9.71
C THR A 160 -25.30 0.11 11.16
N LYS A 161 -26.43 0.69 11.59
CA LYS A 161 -26.55 1.33 12.91
C LYS A 161 -26.34 0.36 14.06
N GLY A 162 -27.05 -0.77 14.05
CA GLY A 162 -26.97 -1.78 15.13
C GLY A 162 -25.55 -2.34 15.29
N MET A 163 -24.80 -2.44 14.20
CA MET A 163 -23.43 -2.92 14.23
C MET A 163 -22.44 -1.84 14.69
N ALA A 164 -22.64 -0.59 14.29
CA ALA A 164 -21.87 0.53 14.83
C ALA A 164 -22.03 0.64 16.35
N VAL A 165 -23.26 0.43 16.86
CA VAL A 165 -23.54 0.32 18.31
C VAL A 165 -22.79 -0.86 18.93
N SER A 166 -22.84 -2.04 18.29
CA SER A 166 -22.14 -3.22 18.79
C SER A 166 -20.62 -3.00 18.90
N ARG A 167 -20.00 -2.34 17.90
CA ARG A 167 -18.58 -1.93 17.92
C ARG A 167 -18.28 -0.94 19.04
N LEU A 168 -19.15 0.05 19.26
CA LEU A 168 -19.01 0.99 20.38
C LEU A 168 -19.06 0.27 21.72
N LEU A 169 -20.03 -0.64 21.93
CA LEU A 169 -20.14 -1.41 23.19
C LEU A 169 -18.93 -2.32 23.43
N ALA A 170 -18.40 -2.94 22.37
CA ALA A 170 -17.17 -3.73 22.46
C ALA A 170 -15.97 -2.85 22.87
N MET A 171 -15.88 -1.63 22.34
CA MET A 171 -14.85 -0.66 22.72
C MET A 171 -15.01 -0.16 24.16
N GLU A 172 -16.26 0.03 24.64
CA GLU A 172 -16.52 0.40 26.04
C GLU A 172 -16.09 -0.68 27.03
N ASN A 173 -16.18 -1.96 26.65
CA ASN A 173 -15.61 -3.02 27.48
C ASN A 173 -14.10 -2.88 27.60
N LYS A 174 -13.41 -2.36 26.58
CA LYS A 174 -11.97 -2.06 26.63
C LYS A 174 -11.66 -0.89 27.58
N PHE A 175 -12.49 0.16 27.60
CA PHE A 175 -12.34 1.28 28.52
C PHE A 175 -12.31 0.85 30.00
N LYS A 176 -13.09 -0.17 30.36
CA LYS A 176 -13.11 -0.71 31.73
C LYS A 176 -11.77 -1.27 32.21
N PHE A 177 -10.93 -1.74 31.30
CA PHE A 177 -9.66 -2.39 31.63
C PHE A 177 -8.44 -1.50 31.33
N ASP A 178 -8.62 -0.37 30.65
CA ASP A 178 -7.54 0.54 30.25
C ASP A 178 -8.00 2.01 30.35
N SER A 179 -7.68 2.64 31.48
CA SER A 179 -8.07 4.02 31.77
C SER A 179 -7.30 5.06 30.94
N GLU A 180 -6.06 4.76 30.53
CA GLU A 180 -5.27 5.65 29.66
C GLU A 180 -5.92 5.67 28.27
N PHE A 181 -6.25 4.49 27.75
CA PHE A 181 -6.98 4.32 26.49
C PHE A 181 -8.34 5.04 26.49
N GLU A 182 -9.12 4.91 27.56
CA GLU A 182 -10.39 5.63 27.71
C GLU A 182 -10.19 7.16 27.66
N LYS A 183 -9.21 7.68 28.40
CA LYS A 183 -8.91 9.11 28.47
C LYS A 183 -8.50 9.64 27.09
N GLU A 184 -7.59 8.97 26.39
CA GLU A 184 -7.14 9.36 25.05
C GLU A 184 -8.30 9.34 24.04
N TYR A 185 -9.14 8.30 24.08
CA TYR A 185 -10.29 8.18 23.18
C TYR A 185 -11.32 9.28 23.39
N LYS A 186 -11.69 9.54 24.64
CA LYS A 186 -12.64 10.61 24.99
C LYS A 186 -12.05 11.98 24.65
N GLY A 187 -10.73 12.15 24.83
CA GLY A 187 -9.98 13.34 24.41
C GLY A 187 -10.15 13.60 22.91
N PHE A 188 -9.94 12.59 22.08
CA PHE A 188 -10.15 12.68 20.62
C PHE A 188 -11.59 13.10 20.27
N MET A 189 -12.59 12.45 20.88
CA MET A 189 -14.00 12.75 20.60
C MET A 189 -14.40 14.16 21.03
N LYS A 190 -13.82 14.65 22.14
CA LYS A 190 -13.98 16.02 22.61
C LYS A 190 -13.36 17.02 21.63
N GLU A 191 -12.11 16.80 21.22
CA GLU A 191 -11.41 17.63 20.22
C GLU A 191 -12.21 17.72 18.91
N TYR A 192 -12.68 16.58 18.39
CA TYR A 192 -13.49 16.55 17.17
C TYR A 192 -14.74 17.43 17.25
N LYS A 193 -15.41 17.38 18.41
CA LYS A 193 -16.63 18.15 18.65
C LYS A 193 -16.34 19.64 18.80
N GLU A 194 -15.30 20.00 19.55
CA GLU A 194 -14.88 21.39 19.78
C GLU A 194 -14.37 22.05 18.49
N ALA A 195 -13.69 21.29 17.62
CA ALA A 195 -13.26 21.73 16.30
C ALA A 195 -14.40 21.79 15.26
N GLY A 196 -15.63 21.47 15.63
CA GLY A 196 -16.79 21.50 14.73
C GLY A 196 -16.77 20.45 13.62
N HIS A 197 -15.97 19.38 13.76
CA HIS A 197 -15.88 18.30 12.77
C HIS A 197 -17.07 17.33 12.83
N ILE A 198 -17.76 17.34 13.98
CA ILE A 198 -18.88 16.47 14.28
C ILE A 198 -19.95 17.25 15.03
N SER A 199 -21.22 16.96 14.74
CA SER A 199 -22.34 17.55 15.48
C SER A 199 -23.43 16.52 15.73
N LEU A 200 -24.28 16.79 16.73
CA LEU A 200 -25.39 15.92 17.08
C LEU A 200 -26.37 15.84 15.91
N ASN A 201 -26.77 14.64 15.53
CA ASN A 201 -27.84 14.47 14.56
C ASN A 201 -29.16 15.00 15.15
N LYS A 202 -29.62 16.16 14.68
CA LYS A 202 -30.91 16.76 15.12
C LYS A 202 -32.07 16.38 14.21
N ASP A 203 -31.78 15.96 12.99
CA ASP A 203 -32.77 15.68 11.95
C ASP A 203 -32.79 14.17 11.66
N SER A 204 -33.81 13.48 12.15
CA SER A 204 -34.13 12.12 11.69
C SER A 204 -34.98 12.24 10.43
N ASP A 205 -34.34 12.47 9.29
CA ASP A 205 -35.01 12.44 7.99
C ASP A 205 -35.05 11.01 7.48
N SER A 206 -36.11 10.28 7.82
CA SER A 206 -36.31 8.89 7.42
C SER A 206 -36.42 8.70 5.89
N SER A 207 -36.52 9.79 5.12
CA SER A 207 -36.56 9.72 3.65
C SER A 207 -35.17 9.61 3.01
N LYS A 208 -34.10 9.88 3.75
CA LYS A 208 -32.73 9.86 3.23
C LYS A 208 -32.00 8.59 3.63
N ILE A 209 -31.17 8.08 2.73
CA ILE A 209 -30.29 6.95 3.01
C ILE A 209 -29.25 7.39 4.04
N GLU A 210 -29.08 6.56 5.06
CA GLU A 210 -28.17 6.81 6.17
C GLU A 210 -27.12 5.71 6.25
N TYR A 211 -25.90 6.10 6.62
CA TYR A 211 -24.83 5.15 6.84
C TYR A 211 -24.05 5.49 8.11
N PHE A 212 -24.01 4.53 9.04
CA PHE A 212 -23.27 4.63 10.29
C PHE A 212 -21.90 3.98 10.15
N ILE A 213 -20.85 4.80 10.17
CA ILE A 213 -19.46 4.35 10.08
C ILE A 213 -18.99 3.92 11.47
N PRO A 214 -18.62 2.66 11.68
CA PRO A 214 -18.00 2.24 12.93
C PRO A 214 -16.65 2.92 13.11
N HIS A 215 -16.32 3.29 14.34
CA HIS A 215 -15.01 3.83 14.69
C HIS A 215 -14.32 2.90 15.69
N HIS A 216 -13.01 2.82 15.58
CA HIS A 216 -12.14 2.02 16.45
C HIS A 216 -10.76 2.65 16.51
N THR A 217 -9.81 2.05 17.23
CA THR A 217 -8.46 2.59 17.37
C THR A 217 -7.40 1.71 16.73
N VAL A 218 -6.34 2.36 16.28
CA VAL A 218 -5.06 1.73 15.94
C VAL A 218 -3.99 2.35 16.84
N GLN A 219 -3.20 1.51 17.49
CA GLN A 219 -2.06 1.96 18.30
C GLN A 219 -0.84 2.14 17.39
N LYS A 220 -0.23 3.32 17.42
CA LYS A 220 1.11 3.53 16.84
C LYS A 220 2.13 3.36 17.96
N LYS A 221 2.93 2.29 17.89
CA LYS A 221 4.01 2.03 18.86
C LYS A 221 5.14 3.08 18.79
N ASP A 222 5.24 3.82 17.68
CA ASP A 222 6.38 4.71 17.38
C ASP A 222 6.09 6.23 17.46
N CYS A 223 4.92 6.66 17.96
CA CYS A 223 4.61 8.10 18.07
C CYS A 223 4.83 8.64 19.49
N ILE A 224 5.71 9.64 19.61
CA ILE A 224 6.01 10.35 20.86
C ILE A 224 4.80 11.15 21.38
N THR A 225 3.91 11.62 20.49
CA THR A 225 2.89 12.63 20.85
C THR A 225 1.43 12.16 20.83
N THR A 226 1.12 10.96 20.31
CA THR A 226 -0.23 10.36 20.45
C THR A 226 -0.15 8.87 20.15
N LYS A 227 -0.31 8.03 21.18
CA LYS A 227 -0.26 6.56 21.06
C LYS A 227 -1.48 5.99 20.33
N LEU A 228 -2.59 6.72 20.30
CA LEU A 228 -3.89 6.28 19.79
C LEU A 228 -4.38 7.13 18.62
N ARG A 229 -4.75 6.47 17.52
CA ARG A 229 -5.48 7.07 16.40
C ARG A 229 -6.84 6.41 16.25
N VAL A 230 -7.90 7.21 16.24
CA VAL A 230 -9.25 6.72 15.89
C VAL A 230 -9.34 6.56 14.38
N VAL A 231 -9.95 5.49 13.91
CA VAL A 231 -10.11 5.11 12.50
C VAL A 231 -11.58 4.86 12.24
N PHE A 232 -12.10 5.43 11.15
CA PHE A 232 -13.46 5.24 10.66
C PHE A 232 -13.47 4.15 9.59
N ASP A 233 -14.23 3.09 9.82
CA ASP A 233 -14.22 1.86 9.02
C ASP A 233 -15.26 1.93 7.89
N GLY A 234 -14.86 2.49 6.74
CA GLY A 234 -15.72 2.58 5.54
C GLY A 234 -15.90 1.26 4.79
N LEU A 235 -15.15 0.21 5.15
CA LEU A 235 -15.23 -1.13 4.54
C LEU A 235 -16.32 -1.99 5.18
N TYR A 236 -16.78 -1.61 6.36
CA TYR A 236 -17.80 -2.35 7.09
C TYR A 236 -19.09 -2.49 6.29
N LYS A 237 -19.85 -3.59 6.42
CA LYS A 237 -21.11 -3.79 5.69
C LYS A 237 -22.07 -4.70 6.44
N SER A 238 -23.36 -4.53 6.18
CA SER A 238 -24.39 -5.45 6.66
C SER A 238 -24.38 -6.72 5.81
N PRO A 239 -24.88 -7.86 6.31
CA PRO A 239 -25.03 -9.06 5.49
C PRO A 239 -25.84 -8.75 4.22
N ASN A 240 -25.34 -9.20 3.06
CA ASN A 240 -25.94 -8.97 1.74
C ASN A 240 -26.06 -7.49 1.31
N SER A 241 -25.31 -6.57 1.92
CA SER A 241 -25.25 -5.17 1.50
C SER A 241 -23.86 -4.76 1.00
N ASN A 242 -23.79 -3.59 0.37
CA ASN A 242 -22.54 -2.93 0.06
C ASN A 242 -22.01 -2.16 1.28
N SER A 243 -20.68 -1.95 1.29
CA SER A 243 -20.03 -1.01 2.20
C SER A 243 -19.99 0.38 1.59
N LEU A 244 -19.80 1.42 2.41
CA LEU A 244 -19.63 2.78 1.90
C LEU A 244 -18.49 2.87 0.88
N ASN A 245 -17.35 2.22 1.16
CA ASN A 245 -16.19 2.21 0.25
C ASN A 245 -16.44 1.49 -1.07
N SER A 246 -17.40 0.57 -1.12
CA SER A 246 -17.80 -0.08 -2.37
C SER A 246 -18.79 0.73 -3.21
N VAL A 247 -19.40 1.78 -2.63
CA VAL A 247 -20.34 2.66 -3.32
C VAL A 247 -19.67 3.97 -3.76
N LEU A 248 -18.74 4.48 -2.94
CA LEU A 248 -17.96 5.67 -3.26
C LEU A 248 -16.90 5.38 -4.31
N GLY A 249 -16.82 6.25 -5.30
CA GLY A 249 -15.86 6.19 -6.40
C GLY A 249 -14.42 6.39 -5.93
N VAL A 250 -13.52 5.57 -6.47
CA VAL A 250 -12.08 5.70 -6.30
C VAL A 250 -11.52 6.57 -7.42
N GLY A 251 -11.23 7.83 -7.09
CA GLY A 251 -10.61 8.75 -8.04
C GLY A 251 -9.12 8.47 -8.27
N GLN A 252 -8.57 9.09 -9.31
CA GLN A 252 -7.19 8.88 -9.72
C GLN A 252 -6.16 9.31 -8.66
N VAL A 253 -4.99 8.67 -8.68
CA VAL A 253 -3.85 9.09 -7.86
C VAL A 253 -3.19 10.30 -8.54
N LEU A 254 -3.42 11.49 -8.00
CA LEU A 254 -2.90 12.76 -8.52
C LEU A 254 -1.48 13.09 -8.03
N GLN A 255 -1.09 12.52 -6.90
CA GLN A 255 0.20 12.79 -6.28
C GLN A 255 1.32 12.15 -7.09
N PRO A 256 2.48 12.82 -7.23
CA PRO A 256 3.67 12.15 -7.71
C PRO A 256 4.05 10.99 -6.76
N ASP A 257 4.73 9.98 -7.31
CA ASP A 257 5.25 8.88 -6.51
C ASP A 257 6.32 9.37 -5.51
N SER A 258 6.49 8.62 -4.41
CA SER A 258 7.41 8.99 -3.33
C SER A 258 8.85 9.11 -3.80
N PHE A 259 9.28 8.25 -4.73
CA PHE A 259 10.63 8.29 -5.32
C PHE A 259 10.86 9.63 -6.04
N THR A 260 9.93 10.05 -6.91
CA THR A 260 10.01 11.32 -7.64
C THR A 260 10.07 12.52 -6.70
N ILE A 261 9.28 12.54 -5.62
CA ILE A 261 9.29 13.62 -4.62
C ILE A 261 10.64 13.67 -3.90
N LEU A 262 11.15 12.53 -3.45
CA LEU A 262 12.43 12.44 -2.76
C LEU A 262 13.59 12.83 -3.67
N VAL A 263 13.61 12.39 -4.93
CA VAL A 263 14.64 12.83 -5.89
C VAL A 263 14.61 14.35 -6.08
N ARG A 264 13.44 14.95 -6.25
CA ARG A 264 13.30 16.43 -6.35
C ARG A 264 13.75 17.13 -5.07
N PHE A 265 13.42 16.58 -3.91
CA PHE A 265 13.84 17.10 -2.61
C PHE A 265 15.37 17.14 -2.47
N ARG A 266 16.09 16.22 -3.12
CA ARG A 266 17.57 16.16 -3.14
C ARG A 266 18.23 17.17 -4.07
N VAL A 267 17.50 17.81 -4.98
CA VAL A 267 18.06 18.76 -5.96
C VAL A 267 18.47 20.08 -5.31
N ASN A 268 17.65 20.60 -4.40
CA ASN A 268 17.84 21.92 -3.82
C ASN A 268 18.92 21.95 -2.74
N LYS A 269 19.72 23.02 -2.68
CA LYS A 269 20.75 23.18 -1.64
C LYS A 269 20.12 23.39 -0.27
N ILE A 270 19.16 24.32 -0.19
CA ILE A 270 18.41 24.61 1.01
C ILE A 270 17.12 23.82 0.94
N ALA A 271 16.87 22.96 1.92
CA ALA A 271 15.73 22.07 1.95
C ALA A 271 14.85 22.41 3.16
N PHE A 272 13.54 22.31 3.00
CA PHE A 272 12.58 22.47 4.07
C PHE A 272 11.41 21.51 3.94
N THR A 273 10.87 21.11 5.09
CA THR A 273 9.70 20.23 5.19
C THR A 273 8.68 20.79 6.16
N ALA A 274 7.41 20.42 5.99
CA ALA A 274 6.32 20.74 6.92
C ALA A 274 5.20 19.69 6.80
N ASP A 275 4.28 19.64 7.77
CA ASP A 275 3.04 18.88 7.68
C ASP A 275 1.82 19.79 7.54
N ILE A 276 0.85 19.40 6.71
CA ILE A 276 -0.47 20.02 6.67
C ILE A 276 -1.26 19.52 7.87
N LYS A 277 -1.57 20.43 8.81
CA LYS A 277 -2.32 20.13 10.02
C LYS A 277 -3.67 19.49 9.68
N GLN A 278 -3.79 18.20 9.97
CA GLN A 278 -5.05 17.46 9.85
C GLN A 278 -5.69 17.63 8.46
N MET A 279 -4.90 17.46 7.39
CA MET A 279 -5.27 17.73 5.99
C MET A 279 -6.74 17.41 5.62
N TYR A 280 -7.20 16.17 5.83
CA TYR A 280 -8.57 15.76 5.52
C TYR A 280 -9.64 16.60 6.23
N ARG A 281 -9.37 16.99 7.48
CA ARG A 281 -10.29 17.76 8.31
C ARG A 281 -10.46 19.20 7.85
N GLN A 282 -9.61 19.67 6.93
CA GLN A 282 -9.69 21.01 6.33
C GLN A 282 -10.72 21.08 5.19
N ILE A 283 -11.23 19.94 4.73
CA ILE A 283 -12.21 19.87 3.64
C ILE A 283 -13.57 19.47 4.21
N LEU A 284 -14.60 20.24 3.86
CA LEU A 284 -15.97 20.02 4.31
C LEU A 284 -16.72 19.12 3.34
N VAL A 285 -17.65 18.32 3.86
CA VAL A 285 -18.60 17.53 3.08
C VAL A 285 -19.91 18.29 2.94
N HIS A 286 -20.44 18.33 1.73
CA HIS A 286 -21.70 19.00 1.42
C HIS A 286 -22.86 18.45 2.27
N PRO A 287 -23.79 19.29 2.77
CA PRO A 287 -24.89 18.88 3.65
C PRO A 287 -25.75 17.70 3.15
N GLU A 288 -25.90 17.56 1.84
CA GLU A 288 -26.66 16.46 1.22
C GLU A 288 -26.04 15.08 1.47
N ASP A 289 -24.71 15.01 1.59
CA ASP A 289 -23.98 13.73 1.68
C ASP A 289 -23.60 13.37 3.12
N GLN A 290 -23.78 14.29 4.08
CA GLN A 290 -23.41 14.09 5.48
C GLN A 290 -24.18 12.93 6.16
N ASN A 291 -25.34 12.53 5.62
CA ASN A 291 -26.07 11.36 6.10
C ASN A 291 -25.34 10.03 5.83
N LEU A 292 -24.37 10.04 4.92
CA LEU A 292 -23.52 8.88 4.63
C LEU A 292 -22.31 8.78 5.57
N GLN A 293 -22.12 9.77 6.44
CA GLN A 293 -21.02 9.81 7.41
C GLN A 293 -21.55 10.03 8.83
N LYS A 294 -22.45 9.15 9.28
CA LYS A 294 -22.91 9.16 10.67
C LYS A 294 -22.05 8.28 11.55
N ILE A 295 -22.01 8.59 12.84
CA ILE A 295 -21.44 7.71 13.87
C ILE A 295 -22.35 7.67 15.10
N VAL A 296 -22.14 6.67 15.95
CA VAL A 296 -22.77 6.59 17.28
C VAL A 296 -21.74 6.82 18.37
N TRP A 297 -22.08 7.58 19.40
CA TRP A 297 -21.16 7.86 20.52
C TRP A 297 -21.92 8.24 21.80
N ARG A 298 -21.30 7.95 22.95
CA ARG A 298 -21.68 8.48 24.27
C ARG A 298 -20.44 8.65 25.15
N ASN A 299 -20.47 9.65 26.03
CA ASN A 299 -19.34 9.96 26.90
C ASN A 299 -19.29 9.08 28.17
N SER A 300 -20.43 8.56 28.61
CA SER A 300 -20.56 7.64 29.75
C SER A 300 -21.47 6.48 29.36
N SER A 301 -21.17 5.28 29.86
CA SER A 301 -21.98 4.08 29.70
C SER A 301 -23.40 4.23 30.26
N ASP A 302 -23.60 5.15 31.20
CA ASP A 302 -24.89 5.42 31.83
C ASP A 302 -25.75 6.39 31.00
N SER A 303 -25.16 7.02 29.99
CA SER A 303 -25.86 7.93 29.08
C SER A 303 -26.45 7.17 27.88
N PRO A 304 -27.55 7.68 27.29
CA PRO A 304 -28.05 7.13 26.03
C PRO A 304 -27.02 7.33 24.92
N ILE A 305 -26.91 6.33 24.04
CA ILE A 305 -26.11 6.43 22.81
C ILE A 305 -26.75 7.51 21.92
N LYS A 306 -25.93 8.43 21.43
CA LYS A 306 -26.35 9.52 20.55
C LYS A 306 -25.77 9.33 19.17
N GLU A 307 -26.48 9.85 18.18
CA GLU A 307 -26.06 9.86 16.78
C GLU A 307 -25.41 11.20 16.44
N TYR A 308 -24.39 11.14 15.61
CA TYR A 308 -23.65 12.31 15.18
C TYR A 308 -23.39 12.26 13.67
N LYS A 309 -23.31 13.42 13.02
CA LYS A 309 -22.88 13.58 11.62
C LYS A 309 -21.47 14.15 11.56
N LEU A 310 -20.64 13.59 10.70
CA LEU A 310 -19.32 14.14 10.35
C LEU A 310 -19.49 15.17 9.22
N TYR A 311 -18.82 16.32 9.37
CA TYR A 311 -18.92 17.45 8.43
C TYR A 311 -17.71 17.60 7.52
N ILE A 312 -16.69 16.78 7.74
CA ILE A 312 -15.41 16.85 7.05
C ILE A 312 -15.20 15.62 6.18
N VAL A 313 -14.26 15.69 5.23
CA VAL A 313 -13.80 14.50 4.53
C VAL A 313 -13.17 13.55 5.56
N THR A 314 -13.79 12.39 5.72
CA THR A 314 -13.41 11.40 6.74
C THR A 314 -12.44 10.38 6.14
N TYR A 315 -11.24 10.30 6.70
CA TYR A 315 -10.27 9.26 6.35
C TYR A 315 -10.82 7.86 6.69
N GLY A 316 -10.40 6.85 5.92
CA GLY A 316 -10.99 5.50 5.96
C GLY A 316 -12.12 5.29 4.94
N THR A 317 -12.53 6.36 4.25
CA THR A 317 -13.37 6.26 3.05
C THR A 317 -12.52 6.14 1.77
N SER A 318 -13.00 5.38 0.78
CA SER A 318 -12.26 5.13 -0.47
C SER A 318 -11.99 6.40 -1.29
N SER A 319 -12.91 7.37 -1.26
CA SER A 319 -12.78 8.63 -2.02
C SER A 319 -11.94 9.71 -1.31
N ALA A 320 -11.67 9.59 0.00
CA ALA A 320 -11.01 10.63 0.78
C ALA A 320 -9.62 11.02 0.24
N PRO A 321 -8.71 10.09 -0.13
CA PRO A 321 -7.40 10.44 -0.69
C PRO A 321 -7.49 11.29 -1.97
N PHE A 322 -8.38 10.90 -2.88
CA PHE A 322 -8.64 11.65 -4.11
C PHE A 322 -9.17 13.05 -3.79
N LEU A 323 -10.24 13.16 -3.00
CA LEU A 323 -10.84 14.46 -2.66
C LEU A 323 -9.83 15.40 -2.01
N ALA A 324 -9.02 14.89 -1.08
CA ALA A 324 -8.02 15.69 -0.38
C ALA A 324 -6.94 16.23 -1.32
N THR A 325 -6.38 15.36 -2.15
CA THR A 325 -5.36 15.74 -3.12
C THR A 325 -5.92 16.63 -4.22
N ARG A 326 -7.14 16.36 -4.69
CA ARG A 326 -7.78 17.12 -5.76
C ARG A 326 -8.09 18.55 -5.33
N CYS A 327 -8.43 18.77 -4.05
CA CYS A 327 -8.53 20.11 -3.46
C CYS A 327 -7.19 20.87 -3.48
N LEU A 328 -6.07 20.22 -3.13
CA LEU A 328 -4.75 20.84 -3.26
C LEU A 328 -4.42 21.16 -4.73
N HIS A 329 -4.68 20.24 -5.65
CA HIS A 329 -4.48 20.47 -7.08
C HIS A 329 -5.38 21.58 -7.63
N GLN A 330 -6.61 21.70 -7.11
CA GLN A 330 -7.48 22.82 -7.44
C GLN A 330 -6.89 24.15 -6.97
N LEU A 331 -6.41 24.21 -5.73
CA LEU A 331 -5.73 25.40 -5.20
C LEU A 331 -4.48 25.76 -6.00
N ALA A 332 -3.69 24.77 -6.45
CA ALA A 332 -2.56 24.99 -7.34
C ALA A 332 -3.02 25.61 -8.68
N SER A 333 -4.07 25.06 -9.29
CA SER A 333 -4.64 25.58 -10.54
C SER A 333 -5.18 27.01 -10.38
N ASP A 334 -5.89 27.30 -9.29
CA ASP A 334 -6.38 28.64 -8.97
C ASP A 334 -5.22 29.65 -8.79
N SER A 335 -4.09 29.18 -8.24
CA SER A 335 -2.92 30.01 -7.95
C SER A 335 -1.93 30.12 -9.12
N GLN A 336 -2.10 29.33 -10.19
CA GLN A 336 -1.13 29.19 -11.27
C GLN A 336 -0.72 30.52 -11.90
N ASN A 337 -1.69 31.39 -12.18
CA ASN A 337 -1.44 32.66 -12.85
C ASN A 337 -0.77 33.70 -11.94
N LYS A 338 -1.05 33.65 -10.63
CA LYS A 338 -0.51 34.59 -9.65
C LYS A 338 0.85 34.16 -9.12
N ASN A 339 1.01 32.87 -8.83
CA ASN A 339 2.17 32.25 -8.20
C ASN A 339 2.48 30.90 -8.87
N PRO A 340 3.06 30.88 -10.09
CA PRO A 340 3.32 29.64 -10.83
C PRO A 340 4.27 28.68 -10.09
N GLU A 341 5.24 29.24 -9.37
CA GLU A 341 6.19 28.47 -8.55
C GLU A 341 5.50 27.76 -7.38
N ILE A 342 4.63 28.45 -6.66
CA ILE A 342 3.84 27.88 -5.55
C ILE A 342 2.89 26.79 -6.08
N SER A 343 2.25 27.04 -7.22
CA SER A 343 1.43 26.03 -7.88
C SER A 343 2.24 24.76 -8.22
N SER A 344 3.47 24.93 -8.72
CA SER A 344 4.37 23.81 -8.99
C SER A 344 4.72 23.02 -7.71
N ILE A 345 5.05 23.72 -6.62
CA ILE A 345 5.34 23.08 -5.32
C ILE A 345 4.12 22.29 -4.82
N ILE A 346 2.92 22.87 -4.85
CA ILE A 346 1.70 22.19 -4.37
C ILE A 346 1.43 20.89 -5.16
N ARG A 347 1.66 20.88 -6.48
CA ARG A 347 1.44 19.68 -7.32
C ARG A 347 2.55 18.64 -7.19
N ASN A 348 3.79 19.08 -7.00
CA ASN A 348 4.97 18.23 -7.21
C ASN A 348 5.74 17.90 -5.93
N SER A 349 5.46 18.58 -4.82
CA SER A 349 6.27 18.50 -3.60
C SER A 349 5.44 18.18 -2.35
N ILE A 350 4.13 18.00 -2.48
CA ILE A 350 3.24 17.56 -1.39
C ILE A 350 2.83 16.12 -1.64
N TYR A 351 3.08 15.26 -0.65
CA TYR A 351 2.60 13.88 -0.60
C TYR A 351 1.68 13.74 0.61
N MET A 352 0.38 13.56 0.36
CA MET A 352 -0.63 13.61 1.41
C MET A 352 -0.48 14.87 2.28
N ASP A 353 -0.19 14.71 3.56
CA ASP A 353 0.05 15.79 4.52
C ASP A 353 1.51 16.27 4.55
N ASP A 354 2.46 15.55 3.96
CA ASP A 354 3.88 15.89 4.00
C ASP A 354 4.31 16.81 2.84
N LEU A 355 4.92 17.95 3.16
CA LEU A 355 5.60 18.83 2.20
C LEU A 355 7.11 18.57 2.22
N MET A 356 7.71 18.40 1.04
CA MET A 356 9.15 18.34 0.84
C MET A 356 9.60 19.25 -0.31
N ALA A 357 10.16 20.41 0.04
CA ALA A 357 10.58 21.41 -0.95
C ALA A 357 11.94 22.01 -0.59
N GLY A 358 12.39 22.93 -1.42
CA GLY A 358 13.67 23.59 -1.22
C GLY A 358 13.91 24.69 -2.25
N ALA A 359 15.05 25.35 -2.08
CA ALA A 359 15.52 26.44 -2.92
C ALA A 359 17.05 26.40 -3.04
N THR A 360 17.62 27.27 -3.88
CA THR A 360 19.07 27.39 -4.00
C THR A 360 19.64 28.27 -2.88
N TYR A 361 18.91 29.30 -2.46
CA TYR A 361 19.37 30.29 -1.49
C TYR A 361 18.40 30.47 -0.31
N ASN A 362 18.92 30.87 0.86
CA ASN A 362 18.12 31.07 2.08
C ASN A 362 16.98 32.09 1.87
N LYS A 363 17.25 33.20 1.19
CA LYS A 363 16.23 34.25 0.92
C LYS A 363 15.07 33.73 0.07
N GLU A 364 15.39 32.90 -0.93
CA GLU A 364 14.41 32.27 -1.80
C GLU A 364 13.57 31.26 -1.03
N ALA A 365 14.20 30.40 -0.21
CA ALA A 365 13.50 29.47 0.67
C ALA A 365 12.52 30.18 1.61
N ILE A 366 12.95 31.26 2.26
CA ILE A 366 12.10 32.06 3.15
C ILE A 366 10.89 32.65 2.40
N ALA A 367 11.12 33.24 1.23
CA ALA A 367 10.04 33.81 0.42
C ALA A 367 9.05 32.73 -0.06
N LEU A 368 9.54 31.55 -0.42
CA LEU A 368 8.72 30.40 -0.80
C LEU A 368 7.84 29.93 0.36
N ILE A 369 8.43 29.75 1.54
CA ILE A 369 7.72 29.34 2.76
C ILE A 369 6.57 30.30 3.07
N GLN A 370 6.84 31.61 3.04
CA GLN A 370 5.84 32.64 3.32
C GLN A 370 4.67 32.58 2.33
N LYS A 371 4.97 32.65 1.02
CA LYS A 371 3.94 32.61 -0.03
C LYS A 371 3.17 31.29 -0.06
N LEU A 372 3.84 30.17 0.22
CA LEU A 372 3.21 28.86 0.29
C LEU A 372 2.24 28.78 1.47
N SER A 373 2.67 29.25 2.65
CA SER A 373 1.83 29.30 3.85
C SER A 373 0.61 30.18 3.61
N GLU A 374 0.78 31.40 3.10
CA GLU A 374 -0.32 32.30 2.74
C GLU A 374 -1.32 31.65 1.77
N THR A 375 -0.81 30.96 0.74
CA THR A 375 -1.66 30.32 -0.28
C THR A 375 -2.47 29.16 0.29
N LEU A 376 -1.85 28.32 1.13
CA LEU A 376 -2.49 27.17 1.75
C LEU A 376 -3.44 27.59 2.89
N ASP A 377 -3.05 28.56 3.70
CA ASP A 377 -3.85 29.13 4.79
C ASP A 377 -5.14 29.76 4.27
N ALA A 378 -5.12 30.37 3.08
CA ALA A 378 -6.31 30.91 2.42
C ALA A 378 -7.41 29.86 2.16
N ARG A 379 -7.06 28.56 2.23
CA ARG A 379 -8.00 27.42 2.12
C ARG A 379 -8.09 26.57 3.40
N GLY A 380 -7.42 26.98 4.48
CA GLY A 380 -7.38 26.26 5.75
C GLY A 380 -6.33 25.15 5.84
N PHE A 381 -5.45 25.00 4.85
CA PHE A 381 -4.39 23.98 4.83
C PHE A 381 -3.14 24.44 5.61
N HIS A 382 -3.30 24.64 6.92
CA HIS A 382 -2.23 25.19 7.76
C HIS A 382 -0.99 24.29 7.83
N LEU A 383 0.17 24.83 7.46
CA LEU A 383 1.46 24.17 7.57
C LEU A 383 2.06 24.33 8.97
N ARG A 384 2.68 23.27 9.50
CA ARG A 384 3.38 23.27 10.80
C ARG A 384 4.52 22.24 10.78
N LYS A 385 5.18 22.06 11.92
CA LYS A 385 6.37 21.20 12.09
C LYS A 385 7.45 21.47 11.06
N TRP A 386 7.75 22.74 10.85
CA TRP A 386 8.77 23.16 9.94
C TRP A 386 10.13 22.61 10.34
N ARG A 387 10.87 22.08 9.36
CA ARG A 387 12.28 21.69 9.49
C ARG A 387 13.05 22.24 8.30
N SER A 388 14.33 22.51 8.49
CA SER A 388 15.23 22.99 7.44
C SER A 388 16.68 22.63 7.74
N ASN A 389 17.49 22.44 6.70
CA ASN A 389 18.95 22.30 6.84
C ASN A 389 19.68 23.65 7.01
N SER A 390 18.95 24.75 7.06
CA SER A 390 19.51 26.10 7.15
C SER A 390 19.06 26.81 8.42
N GLN A 391 20.03 27.21 9.25
CA GLN A 391 19.77 27.94 10.48
C GLN A 391 19.12 29.31 10.20
N ASP A 392 19.48 29.99 9.11
CA ASP A 392 18.87 31.26 8.73
C ASP A 392 17.36 31.10 8.47
N VAL A 393 16.97 30.00 7.82
CA VAL A 393 15.57 29.67 7.56
C VAL A 393 14.84 29.36 8.87
N LEU A 394 15.45 28.56 9.76
CA LEU A 394 14.87 28.22 11.06
C LEU A 394 14.70 29.45 11.97
N ASN A 395 15.68 30.36 11.99
CA ASN A 395 15.59 31.61 12.74
C ASN A 395 14.44 32.46 12.22
N ASN A 396 14.33 32.61 10.89
CA ASN A 396 13.25 33.38 10.28
C ASN A 396 11.85 32.77 10.56
N LEU A 397 11.73 31.44 10.51
CA LEU A 397 10.50 30.73 10.87
C LEU A 397 10.11 31.00 12.31
N SER A 398 11.08 30.92 13.23
CA SER A 398 10.85 31.12 14.68
C SER A 398 10.42 32.56 15.00
N GLU A 399 10.99 33.54 14.30
CA GLU A 399 10.64 34.96 14.46
C GLU A 399 9.25 35.29 13.89
N ASN A 400 8.87 34.71 12.75
CA ASN A 400 7.65 35.10 12.02
C ASN A 400 6.42 34.25 12.32
N LEU A 401 6.58 32.97 12.66
CA LEU A 401 5.45 32.04 12.91
C LEU A 401 5.18 31.81 14.39
N GLY A 402 5.96 32.46 15.27
CA GLY A 402 5.89 32.31 16.72
C GLY A 402 6.65 31.07 17.21
N ALA A 403 7.34 31.22 18.35
CA ALA A 403 8.15 30.19 19.00
C ALA A 403 7.33 29.08 19.69
N ASP A 404 6.17 28.72 19.15
CA ASP A 404 5.46 27.54 19.62
C ASP A 404 6.24 26.31 19.13
N GLU A 405 6.78 25.51 20.06
CA GLU A 405 7.56 24.30 19.78
C GLU A 405 6.81 23.29 18.89
N SER A 406 5.49 23.45 18.76
CA SER A 406 4.65 22.67 17.84
C SER A 406 4.75 23.08 16.36
N ASN A 407 5.25 24.28 16.05
CA ASN A 407 5.34 24.83 14.69
C ASN A 407 6.71 24.65 14.04
N VAL A 408 7.79 24.60 14.82
CA VAL A 408 9.16 24.41 14.31
C VAL A 408 9.83 23.28 15.09
N GLU A 409 10.27 22.24 14.39
CA GLU A 409 10.96 21.10 15.01
C GLU A 409 12.47 21.25 14.84
N ILE A 410 13.13 21.74 15.90
CA ILE A 410 14.57 22.07 15.89
C ILE A 410 15.44 20.85 16.24
N HIS A 411 14.89 19.84 16.92
CA HIS A 411 15.68 18.73 17.47
C HIS A 411 15.74 17.48 16.56
N PRO A 412 16.94 17.04 16.13
CA PRO A 412 17.15 15.83 15.29
C PRO A 412 16.73 14.51 15.95
N GLU A 413 16.61 14.47 17.28
CA GLU A 413 16.26 13.25 18.00
C GLU A 413 14.82 12.79 17.74
N ASN A 414 13.96 13.69 17.24
CA ASN A 414 12.57 13.43 16.89
C ASN A 414 12.35 13.20 15.38
N CYS A 415 13.37 12.82 14.61
CA CYS A 415 13.19 12.57 13.18
C CYS A 415 12.24 11.38 12.92
N SER A 416 10.96 11.67 12.68
CA SER A 416 9.98 10.73 12.15
C SER A 416 10.38 10.33 10.72
N LYS A 417 10.12 9.08 10.36
CA LYS A 417 10.20 8.65 8.96
C LYS A 417 9.19 9.46 8.14
N THR A 418 9.65 10.05 7.04
CA THR A 418 8.81 10.71 6.04
C THR A 418 9.09 10.07 4.69
N LEU A 419 8.04 9.62 4.00
CA LEU A 419 8.16 8.84 2.74
C LEU A 419 9.13 7.64 2.85
N GLY A 420 9.21 7.00 4.01
CA GLY A 420 10.06 5.83 4.26
C GLY A 420 11.48 6.13 4.73
N LEU A 421 11.95 7.38 4.63
CA LEU A 421 13.32 7.76 5.02
C LEU A 421 13.32 8.67 6.23
N ILE A 422 14.44 8.68 6.96
CA ILE A 422 14.68 9.63 8.04
C ILE A 422 15.67 10.65 7.50
N TRP A 423 15.26 11.92 7.42
CA TRP A 423 16.15 13.02 7.08
C TRP A 423 16.57 13.75 8.36
N ASP A 424 17.87 13.73 8.63
CA ASP A 424 18.50 14.57 9.63
C ASP A 424 18.87 15.90 8.97
N SER A 425 18.10 16.94 9.30
CA SER A 425 18.29 18.27 8.73
C SER A 425 19.56 18.95 9.24
N SER A 426 20.10 18.55 10.40
CA SER A 426 21.30 19.16 10.98
C SER A 426 22.57 18.76 10.20
N THR A 427 22.65 17.49 9.80
CA THR A 427 23.73 16.94 8.98
C THR A 427 23.41 16.91 7.48
N ASP A 428 22.20 17.35 7.12
CA ASP A 428 21.60 17.30 5.79
C ASP A 428 21.74 15.94 5.09
N SER A 429 21.43 14.87 5.82
CA SER A 429 21.66 13.50 5.38
C SER A 429 20.47 12.59 5.67
N PHE A 430 20.25 11.61 4.80
CA PHE A 430 19.36 10.49 5.08
C PHE A 430 20.07 9.48 5.96
N VAL A 431 19.39 9.08 7.03
CA VAL A 431 19.86 8.12 8.03
C VAL A 431 18.82 7.01 8.20
N PHE A 432 19.24 5.91 8.80
CA PHE A 432 18.39 4.74 9.00
C PHE A 432 18.34 4.36 10.48
N LYS A 433 17.14 4.39 11.06
CA LYS A 433 16.86 3.86 12.39
C LYS A 433 15.86 2.74 12.25
N ILE A 434 16.33 1.52 12.46
CA ILE A 434 15.52 0.30 12.36
C ILE A 434 15.71 -0.48 13.65
N SER A 435 14.59 -0.92 14.22
CA SER A 435 14.59 -1.84 15.36
C SER A 435 13.70 -3.02 15.01
N PHE A 436 14.17 -4.21 15.33
CA PHE A 436 13.40 -5.44 15.20
C PHE A 436 12.97 -5.92 16.58
N ASN A 437 11.75 -6.44 16.66
CA ASN A 437 11.33 -7.22 17.82
C ASN A 437 11.91 -8.63 17.68
N PHE A 438 12.76 -9.02 18.62
CA PHE A 438 13.35 -10.35 18.65
C PHE A 438 12.34 -11.32 19.26
N GLU A 439 11.80 -12.20 18.42
CA GLU A 439 10.95 -13.31 18.85
C GLU A 439 11.73 -14.63 18.71
N SER A 440 11.47 -15.57 19.61
CA SER A 440 12.15 -16.88 19.62
C SER A 440 11.72 -17.74 18.42
N GLU A 441 10.42 -17.78 18.12
CA GLU A 441 9.85 -18.45 16.96
C GLU A 441 9.52 -17.45 15.86
N ILE A 442 9.93 -17.78 14.63
CA ILE A 442 9.68 -16.95 13.45
C ILE A 442 8.63 -17.65 12.58
N SER A 443 7.53 -16.96 12.28
CA SER A 443 6.55 -17.39 11.27
C SER A 443 6.69 -16.57 9.99
N LYS A 444 6.07 -17.04 8.88
CA LYS A 444 6.04 -16.27 7.63
C LYS A 444 5.36 -14.91 7.82
N ARG A 445 4.29 -14.86 8.63
CA ARG A 445 3.57 -13.62 8.95
C ARG A 445 4.47 -12.64 9.72
N LEU A 446 5.17 -13.13 10.73
CA LEU A 446 6.07 -12.30 11.53
C LEU A 446 7.23 -11.78 10.67
N PHE A 447 7.86 -12.67 9.90
CA PHE A 447 8.93 -12.30 8.96
C PHE A 447 8.47 -11.19 8.02
N LEU A 448 7.31 -11.36 7.35
CA LEU A 448 6.79 -10.38 6.40
C LEU A 448 6.50 -9.03 7.06
N SER A 449 5.87 -9.04 8.24
CA SER A 449 5.57 -7.83 8.98
C SER A 449 6.85 -7.08 9.34
N GLN A 450 7.91 -7.79 9.72
CA GLN A 450 9.19 -7.19 10.07
C GLN A 450 9.96 -6.70 8.85
N SER A 451 9.99 -7.48 7.76
CA SER A 451 10.65 -7.06 6.52
C SER A 451 9.98 -5.84 5.90
N ALA A 452 8.65 -5.74 5.94
CA ALA A 452 7.92 -4.59 5.42
C ALA A 452 8.24 -3.29 6.17
N SER A 453 8.73 -3.36 7.42
CA SER A 453 9.13 -2.18 8.18
C SER A 453 10.41 -1.48 7.66
N LEU A 454 11.16 -2.16 6.79
CA LEU A 454 12.39 -1.69 6.14
C LEU A 454 12.14 -0.82 4.91
N PHE A 455 10.90 -0.36 4.72
CA PHE A 455 10.49 0.46 3.59
C PHE A 455 11.47 1.63 3.32
N ASP A 456 12.04 1.63 2.12
CA ASP A 456 13.05 2.58 1.63
C ASP A 456 12.71 3.01 0.20
N SER A 457 12.10 4.19 0.08
CA SER A 457 11.62 4.71 -1.21
C SER A 457 12.73 5.04 -2.21
N LEU A 458 13.99 5.21 -1.78
CA LEU A 458 15.13 5.50 -2.67
C LEU A 458 16.00 4.28 -2.95
N SER A 459 15.65 3.11 -2.41
CA SER A 459 16.37 1.85 -2.64
C SER A 459 17.84 1.88 -2.24
N PHE A 460 18.21 2.71 -1.27
CA PHE A 460 19.55 2.75 -0.68
C PHE A 460 19.94 1.43 0.01
N LEU A 461 18.98 0.76 0.64
CA LEU A 461 19.13 -0.53 1.30
C LEU A 461 18.84 -1.72 0.37
N SER A 462 18.71 -1.50 -0.95
CA SER A 462 18.36 -2.56 -1.90
C SER A 462 19.24 -3.84 -1.83
N PRO A 463 20.56 -3.78 -1.56
CA PRO A 463 21.37 -4.98 -1.38
C PRO A 463 20.99 -5.79 -0.14
N CYS A 464 20.44 -5.16 0.89
CA CYS A 464 19.89 -5.86 2.04
C CYS A 464 18.50 -6.39 1.74
N THR A 465 17.62 -5.57 1.16
CA THR A 465 16.23 -5.98 0.90
C THR A 465 16.15 -7.07 -0.17
N ILE A 466 17.11 -7.18 -1.09
CA ILE A 466 17.15 -8.30 -2.04
C ILE A 466 17.40 -9.64 -1.35
N LEU A 467 18.21 -9.68 -0.30
CA LEU A 467 18.42 -10.90 0.49
C LEU A 467 17.14 -11.33 1.20
N ILE A 468 16.35 -10.37 1.69
CA ILE A 468 15.02 -10.63 2.28
C ILE A 468 14.08 -11.22 1.23
N LYS A 469 14.08 -10.65 0.04
CA LYS A 469 13.28 -11.08 -1.11
C LYS A 469 13.64 -12.50 -1.56
N ILE A 470 14.93 -12.82 -1.64
CA ILE A 470 15.42 -14.18 -1.94
C ILE A 470 15.02 -15.14 -0.80
N PHE A 471 15.19 -14.73 0.45
CA PHE A 471 14.80 -15.53 1.61
C PHE A 471 13.29 -15.82 1.63
N TYR A 472 12.49 -14.83 1.23
CA TYR A 472 11.06 -14.98 1.08
C TYR A 472 10.69 -16.00 0.00
N GLN A 473 11.32 -15.96 -1.18
CA GLN A 473 11.13 -16.96 -2.23
C GLN A 473 11.45 -18.37 -1.72
N GLN A 474 12.53 -18.52 -0.96
CA GLN A 474 12.91 -19.80 -0.35
C GLN A 474 11.86 -20.31 0.66
N LEU A 475 11.31 -19.43 1.51
CA LEU A 475 10.23 -19.78 2.44
C LEU A 475 8.95 -20.21 1.70
N TRP A 476 8.65 -19.61 0.55
CA TRP A 476 7.48 -19.97 -0.26
C TRP A 476 7.57 -21.39 -0.81
N LEU A 477 8.76 -21.83 -1.19
CA LEU A 477 9.00 -23.18 -1.68
C LEU A 477 8.74 -24.27 -0.62
N LEU A 478 8.75 -23.91 0.67
CA LEU A 478 8.46 -24.84 1.76
C LEU A 478 6.96 -25.16 1.92
N LYS A 479 6.06 -24.37 1.31
CA LYS A 479 4.60 -24.55 1.40
C LYS A 479 4.06 -24.62 2.85
N LEU A 480 4.65 -23.87 3.77
CA LEU A 480 4.18 -23.74 5.16
C LEU A 480 2.92 -22.85 5.23
N ASP A 481 2.10 -22.96 6.29
CA ASP A 481 1.07 -21.96 6.58
C ASP A 481 1.67 -20.68 7.17
N TRP A 482 0.90 -19.58 7.21
CA TRP A 482 1.34 -18.24 7.64
C TRP A 482 1.91 -18.17 9.05
N ASP A 483 1.30 -18.91 9.97
CA ASP A 483 1.58 -18.86 11.40
C ASP A 483 2.40 -20.07 11.87
N ASN A 484 2.81 -20.97 10.96
CA ASN A 484 3.74 -22.04 11.30
C ASN A 484 5.15 -21.48 11.51
N ALA A 485 5.88 -22.09 12.45
CA ALA A 485 7.30 -21.84 12.64
C ALA A 485 8.08 -22.23 11.38
N VAL A 486 9.01 -21.37 10.98
CA VAL A 486 9.97 -21.67 9.90
C VAL A 486 11.03 -22.64 10.41
N PRO A 487 11.67 -23.44 9.52
CA PRO A 487 12.74 -24.34 9.95
C PRO A 487 13.88 -23.60 10.64
N GLU A 488 14.52 -24.25 11.60
CA GLU A 488 15.54 -23.64 12.48
C GLU A 488 16.65 -22.91 11.71
N HIS A 489 17.13 -23.48 10.60
CA HIS A 489 18.16 -22.84 9.78
C HIS A 489 17.69 -21.54 9.09
N PHE A 490 16.40 -21.38 8.80
CA PHE A 490 15.83 -20.10 8.36
C PHE A 490 15.79 -19.11 9.52
N ALA A 491 15.29 -19.53 10.69
CA ALA A 491 15.24 -18.68 11.88
C ALA A 491 16.64 -18.15 12.24
N ILE A 492 17.67 -19.00 12.30
CA ILE A 492 19.05 -18.61 12.57
C ILE A 492 19.56 -17.57 11.57
N LYS A 493 19.30 -17.76 10.27
CA LYS A 493 19.68 -16.79 9.23
C LYS A 493 18.98 -15.45 9.44
N TRP A 494 17.69 -15.45 9.73
CA TRP A 494 16.92 -14.23 9.99
C TRP A 494 17.41 -13.52 11.25
N HIS A 495 17.59 -14.22 12.36
CA HIS A 495 18.12 -13.64 13.61
C HIS A 495 19.54 -13.09 13.45
N LYS A 496 20.38 -13.73 12.62
CA LYS A 496 21.68 -13.18 12.26
C LYS A 496 21.51 -11.86 11.50
N PHE A 497 20.68 -11.85 10.47
CA PHE A 497 20.40 -10.67 9.66
C PHE A 497 19.85 -9.50 10.50
N GLN A 498 18.87 -9.75 11.37
CA GLN A 498 18.32 -8.75 12.30
C GLN A 498 19.38 -8.14 13.23
N ARG A 499 20.34 -8.94 13.72
CA ARG A 499 21.44 -8.44 14.55
C ARG A 499 22.40 -7.57 13.76
N GLU A 500 22.73 -7.99 12.54
CA GLU A 500 23.60 -7.21 11.64
C GLU A 500 22.96 -5.88 11.25
N PHE A 501 21.63 -5.80 11.16
CA PHE A 501 20.90 -4.58 10.82
C PHE A 501 21.17 -3.40 11.75
N GLN A 502 21.61 -3.66 12.98
CA GLN A 502 22.08 -2.58 13.84
C GLN A 502 23.17 -1.78 13.13
N GLN A 503 24.10 -2.41 12.41
CA GLN A 503 25.21 -1.72 11.73
C GLN A 503 24.76 -0.71 10.65
N ILE A 504 23.52 -0.78 10.17
CA ILE A 504 22.99 0.18 9.18
C ILE A 504 22.91 1.61 9.74
N TYR A 505 22.90 1.82 11.07
CA TYR A 505 22.94 3.20 11.62
C TYR A 505 24.21 3.97 11.21
N HIS A 506 25.25 3.28 10.75
CA HIS A 506 26.47 3.90 10.21
C HIS A 506 26.30 4.47 8.80
N ILE A 507 25.24 4.08 8.08
CA ILE A 507 24.97 4.60 6.74
C ILE A 507 24.35 5.99 6.87
N SER A 508 25.07 6.98 6.34
CA SER A 508 24.60 8.36 6.20
C SER A 508 24.78 8.78 4.75
N ILE A 509 23.69 9.19 4.11
CA ILE A 509 23.67 9.51 2.68
C ILE A 509 23.34 10.99 2.52
N PRO A 510 24.23 11.81 1.90
CA PRO A 510 23.94 13.21 1.66
C PRO A 510 22.61 13.39 0.92
N ARG A 511 21.74 14.24 1.48
CA ARG A 511 20.47 14.58 0.83
C ARG A 511 20.78 15.34 -0.46
N TRP A 512 21.48 16.47 -0.36
CA TRP A 512 21.78 17.32 -1.50
C TRP A 512 22.67 16.59 -2.52
N LEU A 513 22.21 16.50 -3.77
CA LEU A 513 22.97 15.93 -4.88
C LEU A 513 24.10 16.84 -5.39
N GLN A 514 24.32 17.99 -4.75
CA GLN A 514 25.19 19.06 -5.27
C GLN A 514 24.78 19.46 -6.70
N PHE A 515 23.48 19.37 -6.98
CA PHE A 515 22.93 19.76 -8.26
C PHE A 515 23.19 21.26 -8.46
N THR A 516 23.66 21.58 -9.65
CA THR A 516 23.79 22.95 -10.14
C THR A 516 23.09 22.99 -11.49
N GLU A 517 22.68 24.16 -11.98
CA GLU A 517 22.08 24.31 -13.33
C GLU A 517 23.02 23.90 -14.49
N LYS A 518 24.19 23.34 -14.17
CA LYS A 518 25.10 22.69 -15.11
C LYS A 518 24.51 21.35 -15.57
N GLU A 519 25.06 20.84 -16.65
CA GLU A 519 24.52 19.66 -17.32
C GLU A 519 24.82 18.37 -16.56
N ILE A 520 23.84 17.45 -16.55
CA ILE A 520 23.98 16.12 -15.95
C ILE A 520 24.18 15.08 -17.04
N THR A 521 25.21 14.24 -16.86
CA THR A 521 25.32 12.96 -17.56
C THR A 521 24.85 11.82 -16.67
N HIS A 522 24.12 10.88 -17.25
CA HIS A 522 23.53 9.74 -16.56
C HIS A 522 24.29 8.47 -16.92
N HIS A 523 24.75 7.74 -15.91
CA HIS A 523 25.45 6.46 -16.07
C HIS A 523 24.65 5.37 -15.36
N GLY A 524 23.94 4.56 -16.13
CA GLY A 524 23.16 3.42 -15.61
C GLY A 524 23.99 2.14 -15.67
N PHE A 525 24.24 1.52 -14.52
CA PHE A 525 24.95 0.24 -14.40
C PHE A 525 23.95 -0.86 -14.12
N SER A 526 24.02 -1.96 -14.86
CA SER A 526 23.13 -3.12 -14.69
C SER A 526 23.92 -4.38 -14.36
N ASP A 527 23.30 -5.24 -13.57
CA ASP A 527 23.79 -6.60 -13.33
C ASP A 527 22.61 -7.57 -13.08
N ALA A 528 22.82 -8.85 -13.38
CA ALA A 528 21.86 -9.91 -13.15
C ALA A 528 22.54 -11.21 -12.68
N SER A 529 21.96 -11.81 -11.65
CA SER A 529 22.27 -13.15 -11.15
C SER A 529 21.13 -14.11 -11.45
N GLU A 530 21.30 -15.40 -11.13
CA GLU A 530 20.22 -16.40 -11.22
C GLU A 530 19.00 -16.04 -10.36
N SER A 531 19.19 -15.28 -9.28
CA SER A 531 18.15 -15.01 -8.28
C SER A 531 17.56 -13.60 -8.36
N ALA A 532 18.30 -12.62 -8.88
CA ALA A 532 17.87 -11.23 -8.91
C ALA A 532 18.63 -10.40 -9.96
N TYR A 533 18.06 -9.27 -10.34
CA TYR A 533 18.71 -8.26 -11.16
C TYR A 533 18.67 -6.91 -10.44
N ALA A 534 19.58 -6.02 -10.78
CA ALA A 534 19.66 -4.69 -10.20
C ALA A 534 20.10 -3.64 -11.23
N CYS A 535 19.85 -2.38 -10.90
CA CYS A 535 20.33 -1.22 -11.63
C CYS A 535 20.72 -0.12 -10.64
N ILE A 536 21.80 0.61 -10.93
CA ILE A 536 22.21 1.82 -10.21
C ILE A 536 22.45 2.92 -11.22
N ILE A 537 21.94 4.12 -10.94
CA ILE A 537 22.16 5.30 -11.78
C ILE A 537 23.02 6.30 -11.03
N PHE A 538 24.15 6.67 -11.63
CA PHE A 538 24.97 7.80 -11.21
C PHE A 538 24.68 9.02 -12.08
N CYS A 539 24.59 10.19 -11.44
CA CYS A 539 24.43 11.47 -12.10
C CYS A 539 25.71 12.28 -11.89
N LEU A 540 26.37 12.68 -12.97
CA LEU A 540 27.60 13.49 -12.93
C LEU A 540 27.38 14.86 -13.53
N ASN A 541 27.77 15.91 -12.80
CA ASN A 541 27.81 17.28 -13.30
C ASN A 541 28.95 17.42 -14.31
N THR A 542 28.63 17.76 -15.56
CA THR A 542 29.59 17.99 -16.64
C THR A 542 29.63 19.45 -17.09
N LEU A 543 30.77 19.87 -17.63
CA LEU A 543 31.00 21.24 -18.11
C LEU A 543 30.70 21.43 -19.61
N LYS A 544 30.18 20.42 -20.34
CA LYS A 544 30.08 20.43 -21.81
C LYS A 544 28.64 20.31 -22.32
N ASP A 545 28.39 21.04 -23.42
CA ASP A 545 27.25 21.17 -24.34
C ASP A 545 25.92 20.43 -24.10
N HIS A 546 24.83 21.23 -24.23
CA HIS A 546 23.38 21.04 -23.99
C HIS A 546 22.72 19.72 -24.42
N VAL A 547 23.31 18.58 -24.06
CA VAL A 547 22.80 17.26 -24.41
C VAL A 547 22.86 16.37 -23.18
N ILE A 548 21.69 15.94 -22.71
CA ILE A 548 21.59 14.85 -21.72
C ILE A 548 22.23 13.61 -22.34
N ASN A 549 23.45 13.29 -21.93
CA ASN A 549 24.13 12.06 -22.34
C ASN A 549 23.82 10.95 -21.33
N LEU A 550 23.23 9.88 -21.87
CA LEU A 550 22.99 8.63 -21.16
C LEU A 550 24.02 7.60 -21.62
N TYR A 551 24.67 6.93 -20.67
CA TYR A 551 25.52 5.76 -20.92
C TYR A 551 24.98 4.57 -20.12
N ALA A 552 24.86 3.42 -20.77
CA ALA A 552 24.43 2.17 -20.17
C ALA A 552 25.62 1.22 -20.04
N TRP A 553 25.86 0.69 -18.84
CA TRP A 553 27.02 -0.12 -18.49
C TRP A 553 26.58 -1.53 -18.11
N THR A 554 27.27 -2.52 -18.67
CA THR A 554 27.12 -3.93 -18.29
C THR A 554 28.47 -4.63 -18.39
N ASP A 555 28.71 -5.61 -17.52
CA ASP A 555 29.86 -6.50 -17.58
C ASP A 555 29.59 -7.76 -18.43
N SER A 556 28.34 -7.94 -18.89
CA SER A 556 27.97 -9.05 -19.77
C SER A 556 28.40 -8.81 -21.20
N GLN A 557 29.54 -9.40 -21.58
CA GLN A 557 30.02 -9.41 -22.96
C GLN A 557 29.05 -10.11 -23.92
N VAL A 558 28.25 -11.06 -23.40
CA VAL A 558 27.20 -11.74 -24.18
C VAL A 558 26.10 -10.76 -24.55
N VAL A 559 25.61 -9.97 -23.58
CA VAL A 559 24.59 -8.93 -23.84
C VAL A 559 25.14 -7.88 -24.81
N LEU A 560 26.38 -7.41 -24.60
CA LEU A 560 27.01 -6.47 -25.51
C LEU A 560 27.12 -7.03 -26.95
N SER A 561 27.47 -8.30 -27.10
CA SER A 561 27.50 -8.96 -28.41
C SER A 561 26.12 -9.07 -29.05
N TRP A 562 25.06 -9.27 -28.26
CA TRP A 562 23.69 -9.27 -28.79
C TRP A 562 23.25 -7.90 -29.26
N LEU A 563 23.60 -6.84 -28.51
CA LEU A 563 23.23 -5.46 -28.80
C LEU A 563 24.06 -4.85 -29.95
N SER A 564 25.26 -5.37 -30.22
CA SER A 564 26.11 -4.89 -31.32
C SER A 564 25.60 -5.29 -32.72
N SER A 565 24.76 -6.31 -32.80
CA SER A 565 24.26 -6.87 -34.06
C SER A 565 22.76 -6.57 -34.22
N PRO A 566 22.26 -6.42 -35.46
CA PRO A 566 20.84 -6.15 -35.69
C PRO A 566 19.94 -7.20 -35.02
N PRO A 567 18.85 -6.83 -34.32
CA PRO A 567 17.99 -7.77 -33.59
C PRO A 567 17.54 -9.00 -34.39
N ARG A 568 17.24 -8.79 -35.68
CA ARG A 568 16.85 -9.84 -36.65
C ARG A 568 17.88 -10.95 -36.87
N SER A 569 19.12 -10.75 -36.42
CA SER A 569 20.19 -11.73 -36.51
C SER A 569 20.05 -12.84 -35.47
N TRP A 570 19.21 -12.63 -34.45
CA TRP A 570 19.05 -13.54 -33.31
C TRP A 570 17.73 -14.31 -33.35
N LYS A 571 17.65 -15.38 -32.54
CA LYS A 571 16.40 -16.11 -32.31
C LYS A 571 15.33 -15.17 -31.71
N PRO A 572 14.02 -15.40 -31.96
CA PRO A 572 12.94 -14.50 -31.56
C PRO A 572 12.99 -14.02 -30.11
N PHE A 573 13.34 -14.90 -29.17
CA PHE A 573 13.46 -14.55 -27.74
C PHE A 573 14.50 -13.45 -27.47
N ILE A 574 15.65 -13.52 -28.12
CA ILE A 574 16.75 -12.54 -27.99
C ILE A 574 16.42 -11.32 -28.85
N ALA A 575 15.99 -11.54 -30.10
CA ALA A 575 15.64 -10.49 -31.05
C ALA A 575 14.64 -9.49 -30.45
N ASN A 576 13.54 -9.97 -29.87
CA ASN A 576 12.51 -9.11 -29.30
C ASN A 576 13.07 -8.23 -28.16
N ARG A 577 13.84 -8.81 -27.22
CA ARG A 577 14.45 -8.07 -26.11
C ARG A 577 15.49 -7.06 -26.60
N THR A 578 16.36 -7.46 -27.53
CA THR A 578 17.36 -6.54 -28.08
C THR A 578 16.71 -5.40 -28.86
N SER A 579 15.58 -5.64 -29.51
CA SER A 579 14.80 -4.57 -30.18
C SER A 579 14.28 -3.57 -29.15
N GLU A 580 13.58 -4.05 -28.12
CA GLU A 580 13.04 -3.20 -27.05
C GLU A 580 14.14 -2.39 -26.35
N ILE A 581 15.29 -3.01 -26.08
CA ILE A 581 16.43 -2.33 -25.45
C ILE A 581 17.01 -1.25 -26.37
N LEU A 582 17.22 -1.56 -27.65
CA LEU A 582 17.82 -0.63 -28.61
C LEU A 582 16.87 0.50 -29.04
N ASP A 583 15.55 0.28 -28.95
CA ASP A 583 14.53 1.32 -29.14
C ASP A 583 14.58 2.38 -28.01
N LEU A 584 15.02 2.00 -26.81
CA LEU A 584 15.19 2.90 -25.66
C LEU A 584 16.58 3.52 -25.59
N ILE A 585 17.64 2.72 -25.76
CA ILE A 585 19.04 3.14 -25.63
C ILE A 585 19.82 2.63 -26.84
N PRO A 586 20.24 3.52 -27.76
CA PRO A 586 20.94 3.11 -28.96
C PRO A 586 22.31 2.50 -28.64
N TRP A 587 22.77 1.57 -29.48
CA TRP A 587 24.02 0.82 -29.32
C TRP A 587 25.23 1.69 -28.94
N ASN A 588 25.37 2.87 -29.54
CA ASN A 588 26.50 3.78 -29.30
C ASN A 588 26.54 4.38 -27.89
N LYS A 589 25.54 4.11 -27.04
CA LYS A 589 25.52 4.49 -25.63
C LYS A 589 25.86 3.32 -24.68
N TRP A 590 26.01 2.11 -25.19
CA TRP A 590 26.35 0.92 -24.40
C TRP A 590 27.86 0.76 -24.22
N CYS A 591 28.26 0.60 -22.96
CA CYS A 591 29.65 0.52 -22.54
C CYS A 591 29.88 -0.77 -21.73
N TYR A 592 31.11 -1.26 -21.77
CA TYR A 592 31.55 -2.36 -20.93
C TYR A 592 32.06 -1.84 -19.59
N VAL A 593 31.72 -2.53 -18.49
CA VAL A 593 32.36 -2.34 -17.18
C VAL A 593 32.98 -3.66 -16.73
N PRO A 594 34.21 -3.70 -16.18
CA PRO A 594 34.74 -4.91 -15.57
C PRO A 594 33.87 -5.36 -14.39
N THR A 595 33.57 -6.66 -14.25
CA THR A 595 32.71 -7.19 -13.17
C THR A 595 33.09 -6.69 -11.77
N LYS A 596 34.39 -6.64 -11.45
CA LYS A 596 34.88 -6.16 -10.14
C LYS A 596 34.68 -4.66 -9.90
N GLU A 597 34.41 -3.92 -10.96
CA GLU A 597 34.15 -2.48 -10.96
C GLU A 597 32.67 -2.19 -11.28
N ASN A 598 31.81 -3.21 -11.40
CA ASN A 598 30.38 -3.01 -11.58
C ASN A 598 29.73 -2.71 -10.22
N PRO A 599 29.27 -1.47 -9.96
CA PRO A 599 28.66 -1.09 -8.68
C PRO A 599 27.35 -1.83 -8.40
N THR A 600 26.75 -2.43 -9.42
CA THR A 600 25.44 -3.09 -9.34
C THR A 600 25.51 -4.57 -8.94
N ASP A 601 26.69 -5.19 -8.96
CA ASP A 601 26.88 -6.62 -8.59
C ASP A 601 26.37 -6.91 -7.17
N ILE A 602 26.60 -5.98 -6.24
CA ILE A 602 26.08 -6.09 -4.87
C ILE A 602 24.55 -6.03 -4.80
N GLY A 603 23.90 -5.36 -5.75
CA GLY A 603 22.45 -5.27 -5.82
C GLY A 603 21.80 -6.55 -6.35
N SER A 604 22.47 -7.27 -7.27
CA SER A 604 21.97 -8.52 -7.85
C SER A 604 22.26 -9.75 -6.98
N ARG A 605 23.33 -9.70 -6.16
CA ARG A 605 23.74 -10.78 -5.24
C ARG A 605 23.30 -10.55 -3.81
N GLY A 606 23.09 -9.30 -3.44
CA GLY A 606 22.81 -8.85 -2.08
C GLY A 606 24.06 -8.69 -1.21
N ALA A 607 23.90 -7.96 -0.11
CA ALA A 607 24.93 -7.77 0.90
C ALA A 607 24.35 -7.81 2.30
N SER A 608 25.14 -8.30 3.24
CA SER A 608 24.74 -8.27 4.63
C SER A 608 24.65 -6.81 5.11
N PRO A 609 23.76 -6.52 6.07
CA PRO A 609 23.63 -5.18 6.65
C PRO A 609 24.93 -4.66 7.28
N LYS A 610 25.78 -5.57 7.74
CA LYS A 610 27.09 -5.26 8.32
C LYS A 610 28.09 -4.80 7.27
N ASP A 611 28.03 -5.37 6.07
CA ASP A 611 29.02 -5.11 5.02
C ASP A 611 28.63 -3.92 4.14
N LEU A 612 27.33 -3.62 4.03
CA LEU A 612 26.81 -2.54 3.18
C LEU A 612 27.44 -1.15 3.42
N PRO A 613 27.73 -0.72 4.66
CA PRO A 613 28.39 0.58 4.90
C PRO A 613 29.77 0.70 4.23
N ASP A 614 30.52 -0.40 4.12
CA ASP A 614 31.90 -0.41 3.60
C ASP A 614 31.96 -0.50 2.05
N CYS A 615 30.81 -0.65 1.38
CA CYS A 615 30.72 -0.87 -0.05
C CYS A 615 30.88 0.42 -0.87
N ARG A 616 32.08 1.01 -0.86
CA ARG A 616 32.39 2.29 -1.55
C ARG A 616 31.97 2.32 -3.01
N LEU A 617 32.20 1.24 -3.76
CA LEU A 617 31.84 1.16 -5.18
C LEU A 617 30.35 1.45 -5.43
N ARG A 618 29.45 1.01 -4.52
CA ARG A 618 28.01 1.29 -4.60
C ARG A 618 27.70 2.78 -4.38
N TRP A 619 28.38 3.40 -3.42
CA TRP A 619 28.07 4.75 -2.95
C TRP A 619 28.71 5.84 -3.81
N GLU A 620 29.95 5.60 -4.24
CA GLU A 620 30.80 6.57 -4.93
C GLU A 620 30.92 6.28 -6.43
N GLY A 621 30.61 5.05 -6.85
CA GLY A 621 30.82 4.58 -8.22
C GLY A 621 32.30 4.25 -8.50
N PRO A 622 32.61 3.79 -9.72
CA PRO A 622 33.99 3.54 -10.13
C PRO A 622 34.79 4.84 -10.21
N THR A 623 36.06 4.82 -9.79
CA THR A 623 36.90 6.04 -9.74
C THR A 623 37.12 6.67 -11.13
N TRP A 624 37.16 5.85 -12.18
CA TRP A 624 37.31 6.31 -13.56
C TRP A 624 36.06 6.99 -14.11
N LEU A 625 34.90 6.86 -13.44
CA LEU A 625 33.64 7.44 -13.93
C LEU A 625 33.71 8.97 -14.01
N SER A 626 34.49 9.59 -13.10
CA SER A 626 34.76 11.04 -13.09
C SER A 626 35.94 11.44 -13.98
N SER A 627 36.63 10.50 -14.60
CA SER A 627 37.72 10.75 -15.54
C SER A 627 37.19 11.02 -16.96
N PRO A 628 37.99 11.65 -17.84
CA PRO A 628 37.63 11.78 -19.25
C PRO A 628 37.27 10.43 -19.90
N GLU A 629 36.36 10.45 -20.88
CA GLU A 629 35.88 9.24 -21.58
C GLU A 629 36.99 8.38 -22.19
N ALA A 630 38.14 8.97 -22.53
CA ALA A 630 39.31 8.24 -23.03
C ALA A 630 39.92 7.27 -22.00
N ASP A 631 39.68 7.51 -20.71
CA ASP A 631 40.18 6.72 -19.58
C ASP A 631 39.16 5.69 -19.09
N TRP A 632 37.96 5.65 -19.68
CA TRP A 632 36.95 4.66 -19.34
C TRP A 632 37.33 3.25 -19.81
N PRO A 633 36.73 2.19 -19.24
CA PRO A 633 36.98 0.83 -19.68
C PRO A 633 36.70 0.65 -21.18
N LYS A 634 37.67 0.04 -21.88
CA LYS A 634 37.56 -0.19 -23.32
C LYS A 634 36.54 -1.30 -23.61
N GLN A 635 35.74 -1.10 -24.65
CA GLN A 635 34.88 -2.15 -25.20
C GLN A 635 35.73 -3.40 -25.54
N PRO A 636 35.35 -4.60 -25.06
CA PRO A 636 36.02 -5.84 -25.42
C PRO A 636 35.85 -6.17 -26.90
N ILE A 637 36.72 -7.04 -27.42
CA ILE A 637 36.56 -7.60 -28.77
C ILE A 637 35.39 -8.59 -28.72
N LEU A 638 34.23 -8.14 -29.19
CA LEU A 638 33.02 -8.96 -29.28
C LEU A 638 33.17 -9.94 -30.46
N LYS A 639 33.04 -11.24 -30.17
CA LYS A 639 33.13 -12.29 -31.20
C LYS A 639 31.72 -12.66 -31.65
N ASP A 640 31.46 -12.58 -32.95
CA ASP A 640 30.28 -13.21 -33.56
C ASP A 640 30.42 -14.74 -33.46
N SER A 641 29.82 -15.35 -32.44
CA SER A 641 29.57 -16.79 -32.51
C SER A 641 28.45 -17.24 -31.58
N ASP A 642 27.37 -17.71 -32.21
CA ASP A 642 26.35 -18.60 -31.63
C ASP A 642 26.96 -19.81 -30.88
N GLN A 643 28.24 -20.14 -31.10
CA GLN A 643 28.90 -21.30 -30.52
C GLN A 643 29.31 -21.14 -29.04
N HIS A 644 29.49 -19.91 -28.53
CA HIS A 644 29.76 -19.70 -27.09
C HIS A 644 28.49 -19.60 -26.24
N VAL A 645 27.36 -19.23 -26.85
CA VAL A 645 26.07 -18.95 -26.16
C VAL A 645 25.39 -20.21 -25.60
N LEU A 646 25.75 -21.40 -26.07
CA LEU A 646 25.18 -22.66 -25.58
C LEU A 646 25.78 -23.18 -24.27
N LYS A 647 26.95 -22.66 -23.83
CA LYS A 647 27.63 -23.18 -22.62
C LYS A 647 27.11 -22.61 -21.30
N GLU A 648 26.39 -21.49 -21.30
CA GLU A 648 25.87 -20.88 -20.07
C GLU A 648 24.41 -21.22 -19.75
N ARG A 649 23.70 -21.98 -20.60
CA ARG A 649 22.34 -22.49 -20.29
C ARG A 649 22.29 -23.59 -19.22
N LYS A 650 23.35 -23.77 -18.42
CA LYS A 650 23.45 -24.84 -17.41
C LYS A 650 24.12 -24.41 -16.09
N LYS A 651 24.04 -23.14 -15.71
CA LYS A 651 24.22 -22.75 -14.32
C LYS A 651 22.95 -22.03 -13.88
#